data_AF-A0A9P3GG87-F1
#
_entry.id   AF-A0A9P3GG87-F1
#
_cell.length_a   1.000
_cell.length_b   1.000
_cell.length_c   1.000
_cell.angle_alpha   90.00
_cell.angle_beta   90.00
_cell.angle_gamma   90.00
#
_symmetry.space_group_name_H-M   'P 1'
#
loop_
_entity.id
_entity.type
_entity.pdbx_description
1 polymer ?
#
loop_
_entity_poly.entity_id
_entity_poly.type
_entity_poly.pdbx_seq_one_letter_code
_entity_poly.pdbx_strand_id
1 'polypeptide(L)'
;MPDPLPSSKFATIFDSLPQDAQQTLIYQQLIPLLSSAPNHKAKKILKAASRLQKRHENIPDLDLAAKKAEINNMLTELNKDAKRSYVMDSSNRVELLNEIVDSLARWMSDIWVVVFEHRVDFKAAHGCLLFVSATLDRLENVRMGCKCALDSLYIPVTIRSRKGRIVKRFDINGATHLEDASLFIWRDMFLSILAYGSQSHKSLIPKMLGDIEEAIGWKALVRLMYQQAKGGKRRMQSDKESDWEDVDTDEDDLDLPALEDQSDSEASSFSTVDDGDSELDFDTPRLRHWSDIIYGHAHLLQRAIENALTAVFENIPSMALYSTLLSMAQDPRTLEERLLLSLKGMATSCPETFAVALEIYSLEHKVDEVVALLDSHSHLLRPRDAPSLQAATTLLSHHGHGQRALKILEAELLDTVRMTRRALVLSFSQLDTPQNRTEIALLLKMSSRAPGRRGRIEAWVDAVQTPGADQPNPMMFAALFMGMGPLPGMHSDDDPYTYLDLDPHDPDLEDLRSEHRPNLKKRFESWVDVAQMMKGGPQMLLLVYKKVIDDMPFLRASDVTEEMISRLQDRRSKTYVVDGLDALLAFVKVQRRKYNAMKAEKAAAAAKPAGSSSAPTPLPTYASPAGPSRPPGMPAASSSSSTLNILPRSDSPGPPPLIPVASLATNPPPPGPAPASSSQASAPAHPAAPPRADSPGPPPLIPVASLSAPQPPAPPPQQSTSQPFAPPPPQQFTLHTFAQPPLPTPGPLATDIFANPNVGAPPPPLVAEIDAILAAAPPAPPEGHTPLSLLNLLMGGGVGPPPEFGQGEQAGPAYGSSVDDVD
;
A
#
# COMPACT_ATOMS: atom_id res chain seq x y z
N MET A 1 27.30 9.85 -41.99
CA MET A 1 26.44 8.68 -41.66
C MET A 1 26.45 7.75 -42.85
N PRO A 2 27.01 6.53 -42.76
CA PRO A 2 26.96 5.56 -43.85
C PRO A 2 25.51 5.13 -44.12
N ASP A 3 25.15 4.95 -45.39
CA ASP A 3 23.82 4.47 -45.77
C ASP A 3 23.51 3.11 -45.11
N PRO A 4 22.32 2.92 -44.52
CA PRO A 4 21.95 1.64 -43.94
C PRO A 4 22.06 0.55 -45.00
N LEU A 5 22.69 -0.58 -44.64
CA LEU A 5 22.83 -1.74 -45.50
C LEU A 5 21.45 -2.10 -46.11
N PRO A 6 21.36 -2.41 -47.42
CA PRO A 6 20.10 -2.73 -48.06
C PRO A 6 19.29 -3.84 -47.35
N SER A 7 19.99 -4.78 -46.71
CA SER A 7 19.38 -5.83 -45.88
C SER A 7 18.63 -5.30 -44.66
N SER A 8 19.17 -4.27 -44.00
CA SER A 8 18.51 -3.63 -42.86
C SER A 8 17.26 -2.88 -43.32
N LYS A 9 17.35 -2.13 -44.43
CA LYS A 9 16.18 -1.47 -45.03
C LYS A 9 15.10 -2.48 -45.43
N PHE A 10 15.50 -3.60 -46.06
CA PHE A 10 14.58 -4.66 -46.44
C PHE A 10 13.90 -5.29 -45.22
N ALA A 11 14.64 -5.62 -44.15
CA ALA A 11 14.06 -6.18 -42.93
C ALA A 11 13.03 -5.22 -42.31
N THR A 12 13.34 -3.92 -42.20
CA THR A 12 12.39 -2.93 -41.68
C THR A 12 11.13 -2.83 -42.53
N ILE A 13 11.27 -2.86 -43.87
CA ILE A 13 10.11 -2.86 -44.76
C ILE A 13 9.32 -4.16 -44.60
N PHE A 14 9.99 -5.30 -44.60
CA PHE A 14 9.38 -6.63 -44.44
C PHE A 14 8.57 -6.71 -43.14
N ASP A 15 9.15 -6.31 -42.02
CA ASP A 15 8.51 -6.32 -40.71
C ASP A 15 7.32 -5.35 -40.61
N SER A 16 7.32 -4.27 -41.42
CA SER A 16 6.22 -3.31 -41.47
C SER A 16 5.03 -3.75 -42.33
N LEU A 17 5.21 -4.76 -43.18
CA LEU A 17 4.14 -5.25 -44.04
C LEU A 17 3.14 -6.10 -43.23
N PRO A 18 1.83 -6.05 -43.57
CA PRO A 18 0.86 -7.03 -43.09
C PRO A 18 1.28 -8.46 -43.43
N GLN A 19 0.86 -9.45 -42.62
CA GLN A 19 1.27 -10.85 -42.79
C GLN A 19 0.97 -11.41 -44.19
N ASP A 20 -0.18 -11.06 -44.78
CA ASP A 20 -0.54 -11.45 -46.15
C ASP A 20 0.42 -10.88 -47.21
N ALA A 21 0.85 -9.63 -47.00
CA ALA A 21 1.82 -8.97 -47.88
C ALA A 21 3.24 -9.51 -47.67
N GLN A 22 3.62 -9.86 -46.45
CA GLN A 22 4.88 -10.57 -46.16
C GLN A 22 4.91 -11.93 -46.88
N GLN A 23 3.84 -12.71 -46.78
CA GLN A 23 3.71 -13.98 -47.49
C GLN A 23 3.79 -13.75 -49.00
N THR A 24 3.06 -12.78 -49.54
CA THR A 24 3.09 -12.45 -50.97
C THR A 24 4.50 -12.07 -51.42
N LEU A 25 5.21 -11.23 -50.66
CA LEU A 25 6.59 -10.85 -50.94
C LEU A 25 7.54 -12.05 -50.90
N ILE A 26 7.36 -12.96 -49.93
CA ILE A 26 8.12 -14.21 -49.86
C ILE A 26 7.87 -15.05 -51.13
N TYR A 27 6.61 -15.34 -51.45
CA TYR A 27 6.25 -16.23 -52.56
C TYR A 27 6.59 -15.66 -53.92
N GLN A 28 6.34 -14.37 -54.14
CA GLN A 28 6.51 -13.75 -55.46
C GLN A 28 7.93 -13.25 -55.73
N GLN A 29 8.66 -12.81 -54.70
CA GLN A 29 9.98 -12.18 -54.89
C GLN A 29 11.10 -13.04 -54.30
N LEU A 30 11.01 -13.45 -53.03
CA LEU A 30 12.12 -14.14 -52.36
C LEU A 30 12.31 -15.60 -52.82
N ILE A 31 11.24 -16.36 -53.06
CA ILE A 31 11.33 -17.76 -53.53
C ILE A 31 11.93 -17.85 -54.94
N PRO A 32 11.53 -17.03 -55.94
CA PRO A 32 12.20 -17.01 -57.24
C PRO A 32 13.68 -16.60 -57.14
N LEU A 33 14.00 -15.62 -56.28
CA LEU A 33 15.39 -15.23 -56.03
C LEU A 33 16.20 -16.39 -55.45
N LEU A 34 15.65 -17.16 -54.51
CA LEU A 34 16.30 -18.36 -53.96
C LEU A 34 16.54 -19.42 -55.03
N SER A 35 15.63 -19.55 -55.99
CA SER A 35 15.73 -20.49 -57.13
C SER A 35 16.79 -20.04 -58.16
N SER A 36 17.02 -18.74 -58.29
CA SER A 36 18.10 -18.17 -59.12
C SER A 36 19.47 -18.14 -58.44
N ALA A 37 19.52 -18.32 -57.11
CA ALA A 37 20.76 -18.28 -56.35
C ALA A 37 21.64 -19.50 -56.66
N PRO A 38 22.99 -19.38 -56.60
CA PRO A 38 23.88 -20.53 -56.77
C PRO A 38 23.53 -21.68 -55.82
N ASN A 39 23.54 -22.92 -56.34
CA ASN A 39 23.12 -24.13 -55.62
C ASN A 39 23.71 -24.27 -54.21
N HIS A 40 24.98 -23.86 -54.00
CA HIS A 40 25.61 -23.92 -52.68
C HIS A 40 24.98 -22.95 -51.67
N LYS A 41 24.60 -21.73 -52.08
CA LYS A 41 23.91 -20.75 -51.23
C LYS A 41 22.48 -21.20 -50.95
N ALA A 42 21.76 -21.65 -51.97
CA ALA A 42 20.40 -22.17 -51.82
C ALA A 42 20.36 -23.35 -50.82
N LYS A 43 21.27 -24.33 -50.95
CA LYS A 43 21.40 -25.43 -49.97
C LYS A 43 21.71 -24.93 -48.55
N LYS A 44 22.57 -23.92 -48.40
CA LYS A 44 22.89 -23.33 -47.10
C LYS A 44 21.67 -22.64 -46.47
N ILE A 45 20.89 -21.90 -47.26
CA ILE A 45 19.64 -21.25 -46.82
C ILE A 45 18.59 -22.30 -46.44
N LEU A 46 18.39 -23.32 -47.27
CA LEU A 46 17.46 -24.43 -46.96
C LEU A 46 17.88 -25.17 -45.69
N LYS A 47 19.17 -25.48 -45.50
CA LYS A 47 19.67 -26.10 -44.26
C LYS A 47 19.42 -25.20 -43.04
N ALA A 48 19.57 -23.89 -43.18
CA ALA A 48 19.26 -22.94 -42.11
C ALA A 48 17.76 -22.89 -41.81
N ALA A 49 16.90 -22.87 -42.84
CA ALA A 49 15.45 -22.91 -42.71
C ALA A 49 14.97 -24.22 -42.05
N SER A 50 15.48 -25.38 -42.49
CA SER A 50 15.17 -26.67 -41.86
C SER A 50 15.62 -26.74 -40.40
N ARG A 51 16.77 -26.13 -40.05
CA ARG A 51 17.21 -26.03 -38.65
C ARG A 51 16.27 -25.15 -37.83
N LEU A 52 15.77 -24.05 -38.38
CA LEU A 52 14.76 -23.20 -37.73
C LEU A 52 13.43 -23.94 -37.57
N GLN A 53 12.95 -24.58 -38.63
CA GLN A 53 11.73 -25.41 -38.58
C GLN A 53 11.83 -26.47 -37.48
N LYS A 54 12.93 -27.23 -37.43
CA LYS A 54 13.17 -28.24 -36.38
C LYS A 54 13.28 -27.64 -34.98
N ARG A 55 13.80 -26.41 -34.85
CA ARG A 55 13.86 -25.69 -33.57
C ARG A 55 12.46 -25.34 -33.07
N HIS A 56 11.55 -24.95 -33.96
CA HIS A 56 10.18 -24.55 -33.64
C HIS A 56 9.15 -25.66 -33.86
N GLU A 57 9.60 -26.89 -34.03
CA GLU A 57 8.75 -28.06 -34.05
C GLU A 57 8.08 -28.24 -32.68
N ASN A 58 6.77 -28.49 -32.68
CA ASN A 58 5.91 -28.62 -31.49
C ASN A 58 5.83 -27.35 -30.63
N ILE A 59 5.91 -26.16 -31.25
CA ILE A 59 5.60 -24.93 -30.55
C ILE A 59 4.12 -24.96 -30.09
N PRO A 60 3.82 -24.75 -28.80
CA PRO A 60 2.44 -24.61 -28.34
C PRO A 60 1.73 -23.44 -29.02
N ASP A 61 0.47 -23.63 -29.39
CA ASP A 61 -0.34 -22.56 -29.99
C ASP A 61 -0.96 -21.68 -28.90
N LEU A 62 -0.61 -20.40 -28.88
CA LEU A 62 -1.12 -19.42 -27.92
C LEU A 62 -2.40 -18.76 -28.44
N ASP A 63 -3.46 -19.55 -28.65
CA ASP A 63 -4.77 -19.03 -29.06
C ASP A 63 -5.49 -18.37 -27.88
N LEU A 64 -5.18 -17.09 -27.69
CA LEU A 64 -5.82 -16.23 -26.69
C LEU A 64 -7.34 -16.14 -26.88
N ALA A 65 -7.85 -16.20 -28.12
CA ALA A 65 -9.28 -16.05 -28.38
C ALA A 65 -10.04 -17.30 -27.95
N ALA A 66 -9.55 -18.49 -28.32
CA ALA A 66 -10.10 -19.76 -27.86
C ALA A 66 -10.05 -19.86 -26.33
N LYS A 67 -8.90 -19.52 -25.72
CA LYS A 67 -8.76 -19.55 -24.25
C LYS A 67 -9.72 -18.58 -23.55
N LYS A 68 -9.87 -17.36 -24.09
CA LYS A 68 -10.86 -16.40 -23.58
C LYS A 68 -12.28 -16.95 -23.65
N ALA A 69 -12.67 -17.60 -24.74
CA ALA A 69 -14.00 -18.18 -24.87
C ALA A 69 -14.23 -19.30 -23.83
N GLU A 70 -13.26 -20.21 -23.67
CA GLU A 70 -13.29 -21.29 -22.68
C GLU A 70 -13.50 -20.76 -21.25
N ILE A 71 -12.60 -19.87 -20.80
CA ILE A 71 -12.62 -19.32 -19.44
C ILE A 71 -13.88 -18.45 -19.20
N ASN A 72 -14.28 -17.62 -20.16
CA ASN A 72 -15.48 -16.78 -19.99
C ASN A 72 -16.77 -17.61 -19.90
N ASN A 73 -16.83 -18.76 -20.59
CA ASN A 73 -17.94 -19.70 -20.43
C ASN A 73 -17.97 -20.26 -19.00
N MET A 74 -16.83 -20.70 -18.46
CA MET A 74 -16.75 -21.20 -17.08
C MET A 74 -17.08 -20.11 -16.05
N LEU A 75 -16.58 -18.88 -16.22
CA LEU A 75 -16.95 -17.73 -15.37
C LEU A 75 -18.46 -17.41 -15.43
N THR A 76 -19.08 -17.58 -16.60
CA THR A 76 -20.52 -17.37 -16.77
C THR A 76 -21.32 -18.44 -16.02
N GLU A 77 -20.90 -19.71 -16.09
CA GLU A 77 -21.51 -20.79 -15.31
C GLU A 77 -21.29 -20.60 -13.80
N LEU A 78 -20.10 -20.14 -13.39
CA LEU A 78 -19.81 -19.81 -12.00
C LEU A 78 -20.75 -18.73 -11.45
N ASN A 79 -21.01 -17.68 -12.24
CA ASN A 79 -21.95 -16.63 -11.88
C ASN A 79 -23.42 -17.12 -11.84
N LYS A 80 -23.79 -18.08 -12.71
CA LYS A 80 -25.12 -18.70 -12.67
C LYS A 80 -25.26 -19.59 -11.44
N ASP A 81 -24.24 -20.38 -11.10
CA ASP A 81 -24.22 -21.25 -9.91
C ASP A 81 -24.31 -20.43 -8.63
N ALA A 82 -23.55 -19.32 -8.53
CA ALA A 82 -23.62 -18.40 -7.40
C ALA A 82 -25.03 -17.81 -7.20
N LYS A 83 -25.84 -17.65 -8.26
CA LYS A 83 -27.24 -17.23 -8.15
C LYS A 83 -28.18 -18.37 -7.78
N ARG A 84 -27.91 -19.59 -8.27
CA ARG A 84 -28.73 -20.79 -8.01
C ARG A 84 -28.58 -21.28 -6.58
N SER A 85 -27.39 -21.16 -5.99
CA SER A 85 -27.10 -21.61 -4.62
C SER A 85 -27.90 -20.87 -3.55
N TYR A 86 -28.47 -19.70 -3.86
CA TYR A 86 -29.43 -19.02 -2.98
C TYR A 86 -30.80 -19.72 -2.91
N VAL A 87 -31.14 -20.52 -3.92
CA VAL A 87 -32.44 -21.21 -4.05
C VAL A 87 -32.30 -22.72 -3.82
N MET A 88 -31.15 -23.29 -4.18
CA MET A 88 -30.88 -24.72 -4.13
C MET A 88 -29.66 -24.99 -3.21
N ASP A 89 -29.76 -25.98 -2.33
CA ASP A 89 -28.69 -26.30 -1.36
C ASP A 89 -27.42 -26.94 -1.97
N SER A 90 -27.41 -27.25 -3.27
CA SER A 90 -26.24 -27.79 -3.98
C SER A 90 -25.59 -26.72 -4.86
N SER A 91 -24.28 -26.50 -4.70
CA SER A 91 -23.47 -25.57 -5.50
C SER A 91 -22.26 -26.29 -6.07
N ASN A 92 -22.03 -26.15 -7.38
CA ASN A 92 -20.85 -26.70 -8.07
C ASN A 92 -19.67 -25.71 -8.10
N ARG A 93 -19.71 -24.71 -7.21
CA ARG A 93 -18.76 -23.61 -7.15
C ARG A 93 -17.30 -24.04 -7.11
N VAL A 94 -16.97 -25.00 -6.23
CA VAL A 94 -15.58 -25.40 -6.00
C VAL A 94 -15.01 -26.12 -7.22
N GLU A 95 -15.82 -26.93 -7.90
CA GLU A 95 -15.43 -27.63 -9.12
C GLU A 95 -15.14 -26.64 -10.25
N LEU A 96 -16.04 -25.69 -10.49
CA LEU A 96 -15.84 -24.65 -11.51
C LEU A 96 -14.61 -23.77 -11.22
N LEU A 97 -14.36 -23.43 -9.95
CA LEU A 97 -13.15 -22.70 -9.57
C LEU A 97 -11.88 -23.52 -9.86
N ASN A 98 -11.87 -24.81 -9.50
CA ASN A 98 -10.75 -25.70 -9.81
C ASN A 98 -10.53 -25.82 -11.32
N GLU A 99 -11.58 -26.01 -12.11
CA GLU A 99 -11.48 -26.14 -13.57
C GLU A 99 -10.89 -24.89 -14.23
N ILE A 100 -11.34 -23.69 -13.82
CA ILE A 100 -10.81 -22.43 -14.32
C ILE A 100 -9.31 -22.34 -13.99
N VAL A 101 -8.96 -22.56 -12.73
CA VAL A 101 -7.59 -22.37 -12.26
C VAL A 101 -6.64 -23.42 -12.85
N ASP A 102 -7.05 -24.68 -12.92
CA ASP A 102 -6.30 -25.75 -13.59
C ASP A 102 -6.07 -25.45 -15.07
N SER A 103 -7.11 -24.94 -15.74
CA SER A 103 -7.03 -24.56 -17.15
C SER A 103 -6.02 -23.44 -17.39
N LEU A 104 -5.96 -22.45 -16.50
CA LEU A 104 -4.93 -21.39 -16.52
C LEU A 104 -3.54 -21.93 -16.17
N ALA A 105 -3.42 -22.78 -15.14
CA ALA A 105 -2.15 -23.32 -14.65
C ALA A 105 -1.46 -24.20 -15.71
N ARG A 106 -2.21 -25.02 -16.46
CA ARG A 106 -1.66 -25.80 -17.58
C ARG A 106 -1.13 -24.88 -18.69
N TRP A 107 -1.91 -23.86 -19.02
CA TRP A 107 -1.57 -22.94 -20.10
C TRP A 107 -0.32 -22.10 -19.81
N MET A 108 -0.03 -21.83 -18.54
CA MET A 108 1.22 -21.16 -18.13
C MET A 108 2.48 -21.90 -18.56
N SER A 109 2.47 -23.24 -18.54
CA SER A 109 3.61 -24.02 -19.03
C SER A 109 3.83 -23.82 -20.53
N ASP A 110 2.74 -23.74 -21.31
CA ASP A 110 2.80 -23.51 -22.77
C ASP A 110 3.35 -22.11 -23.08
N ILE A 111 2.86 -21.09 -22.37
CA ILE A 111 3.34 -19.71 -22.51
C ILE A 111 4.84 -19.64 -22.23
N TRP A 112 5.31 -20.28 -21.15
CA TRP A 112 6.72 -20.29 -20.77
C TRP A 112 7.60 -20.95 -21.85
N VAL A 113 7.18 -22.11 -22.38
CA VAL A 113 7.91 -22.82 -23.44
C VAL A 113 8.05 -21.94 -24.70
N VAL A 114 6.99 -21.24 -25.09
CA VAL A 114 7.01 -20.33 -26.25
C VAL A 114 8.03 -19.19 -26.08
N VAL A 115 8.03 -18.51 -24.92
CA VAL A 115 8.88 -17.33 -24.72
C VAL A 115 10.33 -17.65 -24.34
N PHE A 116 10.56 -18.71 -23.58
CA PHE A 116 11.89 -19.01 -23.05
C PHE A 116 12.67 -19.99 -23.93
N GLU A 117 12.04 -21.08 -24.37
CA GLU A 117 12.72 -22.11 -25.17
C GLU A 117 12.69 -21.78 -26.66
N HIS A 118 11.51 -21.45 -27.19
CA HIS A 118 11.37 -21.08 -28.60
C HIS A 118 11.79 -19.63 -28.87
N ARG A 119 11.57 -18.71 -27.92
CA ARG A 119 11.97 -17.29 -28.02
C ARG A 119 11.24 -16.55 -29.14
N VAL A 120 9.95 -16.78 -29.25
CA VAL A 120 9.07 -16.18 -30.25
C VAL A 120 7.78 -15.68 -29.59
N ASP A 121 6.97 -14.94 -30.35
CA ASP A 121 5.62 -14.50 -29.98
C ASP A 121 5.49 -13.79 -28.62
N PHE A 122 6.54 -13.08 -28.20
CA PHE A 122 6.60 -12.35 -26.94
C PHE A 122 5.38 -11.46 -26.68
N LYS A 123 4.86 -10.79 -27.72
CA LYS A 123 3.66 -9.94 -27.62
C LYS A 123 2.39 -10.75 -27.36
N ALA A 124 2.23 -11.90 -28.01
CA ALA A 124 1.07 -12.76 -27.81
C ALA A 124 1.12 -13.38 -26.41
N ALA A 125 2.28 -13.88 -26.00
CA ALA A 125 2.52 -14.41 -24.66
C ALA A 125 2.24 -13.38 -23.56
N HIS A 126 2.71 -12.14 -23.72
CA HIS A 126 2.39 -11.04 -22.81
C HIS A 126 0.86 -10.80 -22.72
N GLY A 127 0.15 -10.78 -23.85
CA GLY A 127 -1.31 -10.68 -23.87
C GLY A 127 -2.03 -11.86 -23.20
N CYS A 128 -1.45 -13.07 -23.27
CA CYS A 128 -1.96 -14.24 -22.55
C CYS A 128 -1.79 -14.10 -21.04
N LEU A 129 -0.63 -13.65 -20.56
CA LEU A 129 -0.38 -13.42 -19.14
C LEU A 129 -1.25 -12.29 -18.57
N LEU A 130 -1.45 -11.19 -19.31
CA LEU A 130 -2.41 -10.15 -18.91
C LEU A 130 -3.83 -10.70 -18.78
N PHE A 131 -4.24 -11.60 -19.68
CA PHE A 131 -5.55 -12.25 -19.58
C PHE A 131 -5.66 -13.18 -18.36
N VAL A 132 -4.59 -13.91 -18.02
CA VAL A 132 -4.52 -14.69 -16.77
C VAL A 132 -4.74 -13.77 -15.58
N SER A 133 -3.97 -12.68 -15.44
CA SER A 133 -4.10 -11.72 -14.32
C SER A 133 -5.49 -11.11 -14.24
N ALA A 134 -6.06 -10.65 -15.37
CA ALA A 134 -7.41 -10.10 -15.40
C ALA A 134 -8.49 -11.14 -15.04
N THR A 135 -8.24 -12.42 -15.31
CA THR A 135 -9.16 -13.51 -14.90
C THR A 135 -9.08 -13.75 -13.40
N LEU A 136 -7.88 -13.71 -12.80
CA LEU A 136 -7.70 -13.86 -11.36
C LEU A 136 -8.35 -12.71 -10.58
N ASP A 137 -8.20 -11.46 -11.04
CA ASP A 137 -8.89 -10.30 -10.48
C ASP A 137 -10.42 -10.46 -10.55
N ARG A 138 -10.94 -10.93 -11.70
CA ARG A 138 -12.37 -11.23 -11.82
C ARG A 138 -12.82 -12.28 -10.82
N LEU A 139 -12.04 -13.35 -10.61
CA LEU A 139 -12.35 -14.41 -9.64
C LEU A 139 -12.40 -13.88 -8.21
N GLU A 140 -11.49 -12.98 -7.84
CA GLU A 140 -11.49 -12.32 -6.52
C GLU A 140 -12.72 -11.43 -6.31
N ASN A 141 -13.19 -10.78 -7.38
CA ASN A 141 -14.31 -9.85 -7.38
C ASN A 141 -15.68 -10.50 -7.64
N VAL A 142 -15.74 -11.81 -7.95
CA VAL A 142 -17.04 -12.49 -8.06
C VAL A 142 -17.71 -12.46 -6.68
N ARG A 143 -18.99 -12.02 -6.64
CA ARG A 143 -19.81 -12.03 -5.42
C ARG A 143 -20.13 -13.46 -4.99
N MET A 144 -19.21 -14.07 -4.27
CA MET A 144 -19.33 -15.47 -3.89
C MET A 144 -19.27 -15.63 -2.36
N GLY A 145 -20.24 -15.10 -1.61
CA GLY A 145 -20.31 -15.31 -0.15
C GLY A 145 -18.96 -15.20 0.57
N CYS A 146 -18.52 -16.25 1.30
CA CYS A 146 -17.14 -16.29 1.82
C CYS A 146 -16.10 -16.49 0.69
N LYS A 147 -15.00 -15.72 0.73
CA LYS A 147 -13.78 -15.90 -0.09
C LYS A 147 -12.95 -17.15 0.29
N CYS A 148 -13.28 -17.78 1.41
CA CYS A 148 -12.64 -18.98 1.96
C CYS A 148 -12.26 -20.03 0.89
N ALA A 149 -13.18 -20.38 -0.01
CA ALA A 149 -12.95 -21.42 -1.02
C ALA A 149 -11.92 -21.00 -2.08
N LEU A 150 -11.83 -19.71 -2.39
CA LEU A 150 -10.83 -19.17 -3.31
C LEU A 150 -9.45 -19.14 -2.63
N ASP A 151 -9.41 -18.73 -1.36
CA ASP A 151 -8.17 -18.57 -0.56
C ASP A 151 -7.59 -19.91 -0.11
N SER A 152 -8.42 -20.94 0.07
CA SER A 152 -8.00 -22.28 0.50
C SER A 152 -7.71 -23.24 -0.66
N LEU A 153 -7.82 -22.78 -1.91
CA LEU A 153 -7.65 -23.63 -3.09
C LEU A 153 -6.17 -24.03 -3.23
N TYR A 154 -5.86 -25.33 -3.15
CA TYR A 154 -4.51 -25.82 -3.43
C TYR A 154 -4.32 -26.02 -4.93
N ILE A 155 -3.33 -25.33 -5.51
CA ILE A 155 -3.11 -25.26 -6.95
C ILE A 155 -1.66 -25.64 -7.24
N PRO A 156 -1.39 -26.89 -7.64
CA PRO A 156 -0.05 -27.29 -8.04
C PRO A 156 0.25 -26.78 -9.45
N VAL A 157 1.13 -25.79 -9.57
CA VAL A 157 1.60 -25.31 -10.88
C VAL A 157 2.98 -25.88 -11.16
N THR A 158 3.11 -26.62 -12.25
CA THR A 158 4.38 -27.21 -12.67
C THR A 158 4.75 -26.69 -14.06
N ILE A 159 5.78 -25.84 -14.12
CA ILE A 159 6.35 -25.39 -15.39
C ILE A 159 7.34 -26.44 -15.86
N ARG A 160 7.11 -27.00 -17.06
CA ARG A 160 7.95 -28.03 -17.65
C ARG A 160 8.63 -27.53 -18.92
N SER A 161 9.88 -27.94 -19.10
CA SER A 161 10.61 -27.80 -20.36
C SER A 161 9.97 -28.63 -21.48
N ARG A 162 10.30 -28.37 -22.75
CA ARG A 162 9.89 -29.23 -23.88
C ARG A 162 10.36 -30.68 -23.74
N LYS A 163 11.40 -30.94 -22.94
CA LYS A 163 11.88 -32.28 -22.61
C LYS A 163 11.08 -32.96 -21.48
N GLY A 164 10.05 -32.30 -20.96
CA GLY A 164 9.24 -32.79 -19.83
C GLY A 164 9.88 -32.55 -18.45
N ARG A 165 11.15 -32.11 -18.40
CA ARG A 165 11.84 -31.80 -17.13
C ARG A 165 11.18 -30.63 -16.42
N ILE A 166 10.97 -30.78 -15.12
CA ILE A 166 10.38 -29.74 -14.27
C ILE A 166 11.40 -28.61 -14.12
N VAL A 167 11.00 -27.39 -14.51
CA VAL A 167 11.81 -26.18 -14.37
C VAL A 167 11.52 -25.52 -13.04
N LYS A 168 10.24 -25.38 -12.70
CA LYS A 168 9.78 -24.81 -11.43
C LYS A 168 8.44 -25.42 -11.04
N ARG A 169 8.33 -25.80 -9.77
CA ARG A 169 7.06 -26.16 -9.12
C ARG A 169 6.65 -25.03 -8.18
N PHE A 170 5.37 -24.72 -8.18
CA PHE A 170 4.73 -23.82 -7.23
C PHE A 170 3.64 -24.59 -6.50
N ASP A 171 3.74 -24.59 -5.17
CA ASP A 171 2.70 -25.11 -4.29
C ASP A 171 1.91 -23.91 -3.77
N ILE A 172 0.90 -23.53 -4.55
CA ILE A 172 0.13 -22.31 -4.32
C ILE A 172 -1.12 -22.64 -3.49
N ASN A 173 -1.32 -21.89 -2.41
CA ASN A 173 -2.57 -21.89 -1.66
C ASN A 173 -3.30 -20.58 -1.97
N GLY A 174 -4.43 -20.67 -2.64
CA GLY A 174 -5.25 -19.54 -3.03
C GLY A 174 -5.11 -19.18 -4.51
N ALA A 175 -6.22 -18.94 -5.21
CA ALA A 175 -6.18 -18.66 -6.65
C ALA A 175 -5.43 -17.36 -7.00
N THR A 176 -5.48 -16.35 -6.14
CA THR A 176 -4.79 -15.05 -6.34
C THR A 176 -3.27 -15.20 -6.40
N HIS A 177 -2.71 -16.19 -5.70
CA HIS A 177 -1.28 -16.50 -5.70
C HIS A 177 -0.79 -17.15 -7.00
N LEU A 178 -1.68 -17.47 -7.94
CA LEU A 178 -1.32 -17.89 -9.30
C LEU A 178 -0.64 -16.75 -10.08
N GLU A 179 -0.81 -15.50 -9.64
CA GLU A 179 -0.05 -14.35 -10.10
C GLU A 179 1.48 -14.56 -9.97
N ASP A 180 1.94 -15.26 -8.94
CA ASP A 180 3.37 -15.54 -8.69
C ASP A 180 4.01 -16.35 -9.82
N ALA A 181 3.26 -17.31 -10.38
CA ALA A 181 3.67 -18.08 -11.55
C ALA A 181 3.65 -17.20 -12.82
N SER A 182 2.69 -16.29 -12.96
CA SER A 182 2.62 -15.36 -14.09
C SER A 182 3.82 -14.39 -14.09
N LEU A 183 4.16 -13.83 -12.92
CA LEU A 183 5.34 -12.96 -12.73
C LEU A 183 6.65 -13.70 -12.98
N PHE A 184 6.74 -14.97 -12.58
CA PHE A 184 7.89 -15.82 -12.92
C PHE A 184 8.09 -15.92 -14.43
N ILE A 185 7.00 -16.15 -15.19
CA ILE A 185 7.06 -16.29 -16.64
C ILE A 185 7.38 -14.94 -17.31
N TRP A 186 6.81 -13.83 -16.83
CA TRP A 186 7.16 -12.49 -17.32
C TRP A 186 8.65 -12.18 -17.12
N ARG A 187 9.22 -12.50 -15.96
CA ARG A 187 10.66 -12.33 -15.71
C ARG A 187 11.48 -13.08 -16.75
N ASP A 188 11.22 -14.37 -16.93
CA ASP A 188 11.94 -15.22 -17.88
C ASP A 188 11.74 -14.76 -19.33
N MET A 189 10.54 -14.27 -19.67
CA MET A 189 10.24 -13.64 -20.96
C MET A 189 11.10 -12.40 -21.20
N PHE A 190 11.15 -11.46 -20.24
CA PHE A 190 11.94 -10.24 -20.38
C PHE A 190 13.44 -10.53 -20.49
N LEU A 191 13.96 -11.46 -19.70
CA LEU A 191 15.36 -11.88 -19.81
C LEU A 191 15.65 -12.53 -21.17
N SER A 192 14.72 -13.33 -21.70
CA SER A 192 14.83 -13.91 -23.05
C SER A 192 14.85 -12.82 -24.14
N ILE A 193 14.00 -11.80 -24.04
CA ILE A 193 13.99 -10.64 -24.94
C ILE A 193 15.31 -9.86 -24.86
N LEU A 194 15.83 -9.61 -23.65
CA LEU A 194 17.07 -8.87 -23.46
C LEU A 194 18.27 -9.63 -24.03
N ALA A 195 18.35 -10.94 -23.77
CA ALA A 195 19.45 -11.79 -24.18
C ALA A 195 19.44 -12.13 -25.68
N TYR A 196 18.27 -12.36 -26.27
CA TYR A 196 18.15 -12.92 -27.63
C TYR A 196 17.17 -12.17 -28.55
N GLY A 197 16.36 -11.26 -28.02
CA GLY A 197 15.42 -10.49 -28.81
C GLY A 197 16.08 -9.46 -29.72
N SER A 198 15.40 -9.11 -30.81
CA SER A 198 15.74 -7.97 -31.67
C SER A 198 15.58 -6.65 -30.91
N GLN A 199 16.12 -5.57 -31.47
CA GLN A 199 15.93 -4.23 -30.90
C GLN A 199 14.45 -3.82 -30.86
N SER A 200 13.64 -4.27 -31.83
CA SER A 200 12.20 -4.07 -31.83
C SER A 200 11.50 -4.79 -30.69
N HIS A 201 11.96 -5.99 -30.29
CA HIS A 201 11.42 -6.66 -29.11
C HIS A 201 11.84 -5.93 -27.83
N LYS A 202 13.10 -5.48 -27.73
CA LYS A 202 13.61 -4.74 -26.56
C LYS A 202 12.84 -3.44 -26.32
N SER A 203 12.43 -2.74 -27.38
CA SER A 203 11.61 -1.53 -27.27
C SER A 203 10.18 -1.78 -26.78
N LEU A 204 9.71 -3.04 -26.73
CA LEU A 204 8.40 -3.37 -26.16
C LEU A 204 8.43 -3.45 -24.63
N ILE A 205 9.59 -3.67 -24.02
CA ILE A 205 9.72 -3.89 -22.56
C ILE A 205 9.08 -2.75 -21.75
N PRO A 206 9.36 -1.45 -22.01
CA PRO A 206 8.77 -0.37 -21.22
C PRO A 206 7.24 -0.37 -21.28
N LYS A 207 6.66 -0.63 -22.45
CA LYS A 207 5.21 -0.73 -22.61
C LYS A 207 4.66 -1.92 -21.84
N MET A 208 5.27 -3.10 -21.97
CA MET A 208 4.82 -4.31 -21.26
C MET A 208 4.92 -4.16 -19.73
N LEU A 209 5.92 -3.43 -19.22
CA LEU A 209 6.00 -3.10 -17.79
C LEU A 209 4.87 -2.16 -17.37
N GLY A 210 4.55 -1.15 -18.19
CA GLY A 210 3.37 -0.30 -17.97
C GLY A 210 2.07 -1.09 -17.97
N ASP A 211 1.88 -2.01 -18.91
CA ASP A 211 0.69 -2.87 -18.98
C ASP A 211 0.57 -3.77 -17.72
N ILE A 212 1.68 -4.22 -17.13
CA ILE A 212 1.68 -4.99 -15.86
C ILE A 212 1.33 -4.10 -14.66
N GLU A 213 1.85 -2.88 -14.63
CA GLU A 213 1.57 -1.91 -13.59
C GLU A 213 0.10 -1.49 -13.57
N GLU A 214 -0.50 -1.26 -14.74
CA GLU A 214 -1.93 -0.98 -14.85
C GLU A 214 -2.78 -2.17 -14.41
N ALA A 215 -2.37 -3.40 -14.74
CA ALA A 215 -3.15 -4.60 -14.47
C ALA A 215 -3.05 -5.12 -13.02
N ILE A 216 -1.89 -4.98 -12.37
CA ILE A 216 -1.61 -5.62 -11.06
C ILE A 216 -1.04 -4.61 -10.04
N GLY A 217 -0.57 -3.45 -10.48
CA GLY A 217 0.05 -2.43 -9.65
C GLY A 217 1.59 -2.51 -9.61
N TRP A 218 2.22 -1.42 -9.20
CA TRP A 218 3.69 -1.28 -9.19
C TRP A 218 4.42 -2.33 -8.34
N LYS A 219 3.77 -2.86 -7.30
CA LYS A 219 4.35 -3.93 -6.45
C LYS A 219 4.65 -5.19 -7.26
N ALA A 220 3.89 -5.47 -8.32
CA ALA A 220 4.15 -6.58 -9.22
C ALA A 220 5.48 -6.42 -9.97
N LEU A 221 5.84 -5.19 -10.36
CA LEU A 221 7.11 -4.90 -11.03
C LEU A 221 8.31 -5.20 -10.13
N VAL A 222 8.22 -4.87 -8.85
CA VAL A 222 9.24 -5.21 -7.84
C VAL A 222 9.38 -6.73 -7.71
N ARG A 223 8.24 -7.43 -7.66
CA ARG A 223 8.18 -8.90 -7.54
C ARG A 223 8.73 -9.63 -8.78
N LEU A 224 8.79 -8.98 -9.95
CA LEU A 224 9.45 -9.55 -11.14
C LEU A 224 10.92 -9.83 -10.89
N MET A 225 11.63 -8.99 -10.13
CA MET A 225 13.03 -9.24 -9.76
C MET A 225 13.12 -10.11 -8.53
N TYR A 226 12.37 -9.74 -7.50
CA TYR A 226 12.43 -10.36 -6.19
C TYR A 226 11.20 -11.21 -6.00
N GLN A 227 11.30 -12.49 -6.35
CA GLN A 227 10.47 -13.47 -5.65
C GLN A 227 10.93 -13.41 -4.20
N GLN A 228 10.32 -12.54 -3.39
CA GLN A 228 10.42 -12.62 -1.95
C GLN A 228 10.18 -14.08 -1.64
N ALA A 229 11.23 -14.77 -1.20
CA ALA A 229 11.07 -16.02 -0.51
C ALA A 229 10.31 -15.66 0.77
N LYS A 230 9.00 -15.46 0.67
CA LYS A 230 8.06 -15.27 1.79
C LYS A 230 8.10 -16.46 2.76
N GLY A 231 8.94 -17.46 2.50
CA GLY A 231 9.35 -18.54 3.40
C GLY A 231 10.44 -18.17 4.42
N GLY A 232 10.88 -16.91 4.53
CA GLY A 232 11.77 -16.42 5.59
C GLY A 232 11.22 -16.48 7.03
N LYS A 233 10.27 -17.38 7.31
CA LYS A 233 9.92 -17.98 8.62
C LYS A 233 9.07 -19.26 8.46
N ARG A 234 9.33 -20.10 7.45
CA ARG A 234 8.93 -21.54 7.43
C ARG A 234 10.14 -22.46 7.66
N ARG A 235 11.16 -21.98 8.37
CA ARG A 235 12.32 -22.80 8.81
C ARG A 235 12.19 -23.32 10.24
N MET A 236 10.96 -23.59 10.69
CA MET A 236 10.70 -24.24 12.00
C MET A 236 9.49 -25.19 11.96
N GLN A 237 9.25 -25.87 10.85
CA GLN A 237 8.50 -27.13 10.90
C GLN A 237 9.29 -28.23 10.19
N SER A 238 9.99 -28.98 11.04
CA SER A 238 10.37 -30.37 10.86
C SER A 238 11.48 -30.67 9.85
N ASP A 239 12.67 -30.86 10.42
CA ASP A 239 13.78 -31.68 9.91
C ASP A 239 13.36 -33.13 9.59
N LYS A 240 12.49 -33.31 8.59
CA LYS A 240 12.28 -34.59 7.93
C LYS A 240 12.25 -34.36 6.43
N GLU A 241 13.40 -34.59 5.82
CA GLU A 241 13.56 -35.22 4.50
C GLU A 241 12.38 -35.01 3.55
N SER A 242 12.36 -33.86 2.86
CA SER A 242 11.90 -33.85 1.47
C SER A 242 13.10 -34.22 0.62
N ASP A 243 13.39 -35.52 0.66
CA ASP A 243 13.80 -36.35 -0.45
C ASP A 243 13.48 -35.72 -1.83
N TRP A 244 14.39 -34.87 -2.28
CA TRP A 244 14.57 -34.58 -3.70
C TRP A 244 15.73 -35.46 -4.15
N GLU A 245 15.56 -36.78 -4.03
CA GLU A 245 16.36 -37.75 -4.77
C GLU A 245 16.36 -37.34 -6.25
N ASP A 246 17.56 -37.02 -6.72
CA ASP A 246 17.94 -37.02 -8.12
C ASP A 246 17.62 -38.40 -8.70
N VAL A 247 16.40 -38.56 -9.22
CA VAL A 247 16.10 -39.61 -10.20
C VAL A 247 16.85 -39.21 -11.47
N ASP A 248 18.11 -39.66 -11.56
CA ASP A 248 18.81 -40.12 -12.77
C ASP A 248 20.32 -40.16 -12.47
N THR A 249 20.81 -41.15 -11.72
CA THR A 249 22.20 -41.61 -11.88
C THR A 249 22.22 -43.13 -11.72
N ASP A 250 22.39 -43.78 -12.85
CA ASP A 250 22.63 -45.21 -12.98
C ASP A 250 23.76 -45.67 -12.04
N GLU A 251 23.50 -46.83 -11.47
CA GLU A 251 24.35 -47.63 -10.59
C GLU A 251 25.75 -47.85 -11.18
N ASP A 252 26.79 -47.44 -10.44
CA ASP A 252 28.13 -48.06 -10.48
C ASP A 252 28.77 -47.87 -9.09
N ASP A 253 28.31 -48.70 -8.17
CA ASP A 253 29.15 -49.60 -7.35
C ASP A 253 30.52 -49.05 -6.89
N LEU A 254 30.55 -48.31 -5.78
CA LEU A 254 31.76 -48.13 -4.97
C LEU A 254 31.45 -48.19 -3.47
N ASP A 255 31.52 -49.42 -2.94
CA ASP A 255 31.69 -49.76 -1.53
C ASP A 255 32.85 -48.94 -0.90
N LEU A 256 32.52 -48.01 0.00
CA LEU A 256 33.50 -47.37 0.89
C LEU A 256 33.06 -47.54 2.35
N PRO A 257 33.93 -48.09 3.21
CA PRO A 257 33.55 -48.51 4.55
C PRO A 257 33.41 -47.33 5.51
N ALA A 258 32.38 -47.44 6.34
CA ALA A 258 32.08 -46.61 7.49
C ALA A 258 33.30 -46.43 8.40
N LEU A 259 33.69 -45.18 8.62
CA LEU A 259 34.47 -44.77 9.78
C LEU A 259 33.59 -43.90 10.66
N GLU A 260 33.07 -44.55 11.69
CA GLU A 260 32.59 -43.94 12.91
C GLU A 260 33.75 -43.13 13.53
N ASP A 261 33.61 -41.81 13.63
CA ASP A 261 34.38 -41.06 14.61
C ASP A 261 33.50 -40.05 15.33
N GLN A 262 33.38 -40.31 16.63
CA GLN A 262 32.66 -39.56 17.65
C GLN A 262 33.39 -38.25 17.91
N SER A 263 32.69 -37.13 17.82
CA SER A 263 33.14 -35.90 18.45
C SER A 263 31.96 -35.14 19.05
N ASP A 264 31.71 -35.47 20.32
CA ASP A 264 30.92 -34.66 21.25
C ASP A 264 31.60 -33.30 21.44
N SER A 265 30.97 -32.24 20.93
CA SER A 265 31.26 -30.88 21.36
C SER A 265 29.98 -30.08 21.51
N GLU A 266 29.40 -30.22 22.70
CA GLU A 266 28.36 -29.34 23.21
C GLU A 266 28.94 -27.95 23.48
N ALA A 267 28.88 -27.07 22.49
CA ALA A 267 29.04 -25.63 22.65
C ALA A 267 27.78 -24.95 22.13
N SER A 268 26.74 -24.97 22.98
CA SER A 268 25.54 -24.15 22.88
C SER A 268 25.91 -22.65 22.91
N SER A 269 26.32 -22.12 21.76
CA SER A 269 26.40 -20.68 21.52
C SER A 269 24.98 -20.14 21.40
N PHE A 270 24.45 -19.65 22.52
CA PHE A 270 23.23 -18.86 22.59
C PHE A 270 23.54 -17.50 21.95
N SER A 271 23.61 -17.44 20.62
CA SER A 271 23.60 -16.18 19.90
C SER A 271 22.22 -15.58 20.12
N THR A 272 22.17 -14.56 20.97
CA THR A 272 21.04 -13.64 21.05
C THR A 272 20.75 -13.19 19.63
N VAL A 273 19.64 -13.69 19.10
CA VAL A 273 19.07 -13.28 17.82
C VAL A 273 18.68 -11.83 18.01
N ASP A 274 19.65 -10.95 17.74
CA ASP A 274 19.41 -9.56 17.51
C ASP A 274 18.53 -9.54 16.26
N ASP A 275 17.23 -9.25 16.43
CA ASP A 275 16.26 -8.95 15.36
C ASP A 275 16.65 -7.61 14.69
N GLY A 276 17.95 -7.41 14.45
CA GLY A 276 18.50 -6.32 13.69
C GLY A 276 18.19 -6.60 12.24
N ASP A 277 17.29 -5.78 11.69
CA ASP A 277 17.08 -5.50 10.28
C ASP A 277 17.91 -6.41 9.37
N SER A 278 17.34 -7.58 9.01
CA SER A 278 17.88 -8.38 7.91
C SER A 278 17.82 -7.51 6.68
N GLU A 279 18.94 -6.84 6.42
CA GLU A 279 19.29 -6.18 5.18
C GLU A 279 18.82 -7.11 4.06
N LEU A 280 17.76 -6.69 3.38
CA LEU A 280 17.15 -7.47 2.32
C LEU A 280 18.24 -7.69 1.28
N ASP A 281 18.84 -8.87 1.29
CA ASP A 281 19.87 -9.20 0.31
C ASP A 281 19.16 -9.31 -1.05
N PHE A 282 19.34 -8.27 -1.86
CA PHE A 282 18.72 -8.11 -3.18
C PHE A 282 19.50 -8.88 -4.27
N ASP A 283 20.34 -9.85 -3.89
CA ASP A 283 20.96 -10.75 -4.85
C ASP A 283 19.90 -11.62 -5.53
N THR A 284 19.73 -11.41 -6.84
CA THR A 284 18.80 -12.21 -7.66
C THR A 284 19.34 -13.63 -7.75
N PRO A 285 18.69 -14.64 -7.14
CA PRO A 285 19.24 -15.98 -7.13
C PRO A 285 19.31 -16.53 -8.56
N ARG A 286 20.51 -16.96 -8.96
CA ARG A 286 20.70 -17.60 -10.26
C ARG A 286 19.87 -18.88 -10.34
N LEU A 287 18.90 -18.92 -11.25
CA LEU A 287 18.09 -20.12 -11.47
C LEU A 287 18.85 -21.15 -12.32
N ARG A 288 18.62 -22.44 -12.03
CA ARG A 288 19.33 -23.55 -12.69
C ARG A 288 19.15 -23.57 -14.22
N HIS A 289 17.99 -23.14 -14.71
CA HIS A 289 17.70 -23.11 -16.15
C HIS A 289 18.22 -21.85 -16.86
N TRP A 290 18.73 -20.87 -16.11
CA TRP A 290 19.33 -19.68 -16.71
C TRP A 290 20.75 -19.97 -17.19
N SER A 291 20.97 -19.79 -18.50
CA SER A 291 22.32 -19.71 -19.05
C SER A 291 23.05 -18.47 -18.52
N ASP A 292 24.39 -18.47 -18.56
CA ASP A 292 25.21 -17.31 -18.15
C ASP A 292 24.82 -16.04 -18.92
N ILE A 293 24.43 -16.19 -20.20
CA ILE A 293 23.96 -15.08 -21.03
C ILE A 293 22.69 -14.47 -20.45
N ILE A 294 21.70 -15.30 -20.08
CA ILE A 294 20.42 -14.84 -19.52
C ILE A 294 20.66 -14.15 -18.18
N TYR A 295 21.42 -14.80 -17.29
CA TYR A 295 21.78 -14.23 -15.98
C TYR A 295 22.52 -12.90 -16.12
N GLY A 296 23.44 -12.81 -17.09
CA GLY A 296 24.18 -11.58 -17.38
C GLY A 296 23.29 -10.39 -17.78
N HIS A 297 22.02 -10.60 -18.18
CA HIS A 297 21.08 -9.52 -18.51
C HIS A 297 20.13 -9.16 -17.36
N ALA A 298 20.23 -9.82 -16.18
CA ALA A 298 19.36 -9.53 -15.03
C ALA A 298 19.45 -8.07 -14.57
N HIS A 299 20.64 -7.47 -14.55
CA HIS A 299 20.84 -6.06 -14.20
C HIS A 299 20.18 -5.09 -15.20
N LEU A 300 20.06 -5.47 -16.48
CA LEU A 300 19.36 -4.65 -17.47
C LEU A 300 17.84 -4.68 -17.25
N LEU A 301 17.30 -5.84 -16.83
CA LEU A 301 15.90 -5.95 -16.45
C LEU A 301 15.62 -5.12 -15.19
N GLN A 302 16.48 -5.22 -14.17
CA GLN A 302 16.40 -4.40 -12.96
C GLN A 302 16.34 -2.91 -13.30
N ARG A 303 17.24 -2.44 -14.18
CA ARG A 303 17.24 -1.04 -14.65
C ARG A 303 15.97 -0.66 -15.40
N ALA A 304 15.42 -1.56 -16.23
CA ALA A 304 14.16 -1.30 -16.92
C ALA A 304 12.99 -1.17 -15.94
N ILE A 305 12.97 -2.00 -14.88
CA ILE A 305 11.98 -1.94 -13.81
C ILE A 305 12.15 -0.67 -12.96
N GLU A 306 13.38 -0.30 -12.58
CA GLU A 306 13.68 0.94 -11.85
C GLU A 306 13.17 2.17 -12.62
N ASN A 307 13.40 2.22 -13.94
CA ASN A 307 12.90 3.29 -14.80
C ASN A 307 11.37 3.33 -14.82
N ALA A 308 10.71 2.18 -14.94
CA ALA A 308 9.25 2.10 -14.91
C ALA A 308 8.68 2.56 -13.56
N LEU A 309 9.25 2.09 -12.45
CA LEU A 309 8.86 2.49 -11.09
C LEU A 309 9.13 3.97 -10.81
N THR A 310 10.21 4.53 -11.37
CA THR A 310 10.47 5.98 -11.31
C THR A 310 9.37 6.75 -12.02
N ALA A 311 8.96 6.31 -13.22
CA ALA A 311 7.85 6.94 -13.94
C ALA A 311 6.52 6.83 -13.17
N VAL A 312 6.28 5.72 -12.46
CA VAL A 312 5.11 5.60 -11.55
C VAL A 312 5.21 6.61 -10.40
N PHE A 313 6.37 6.74 -9.77
CA PHE A 313 6.58 7.70 -8.68
C PHE A 313 6.41 9.16 -9.14
N GLU A 314 6.84 9.46 -10.36
CA GLU A 314 6.64 10.76 -11.02
C GLU A 314 5.17 11.07 -11.32
N ASN A 315 4.25 10.10 -11.23
CA ASN A 315 2.82 10.33 -11.40
C ASN A 315 2.06 10.25 -10.07
N ILE A 316 2.38 9.24 -9.25
CA ILE A 316 1.70 8.92 -8.00
C ILE A 316 2.76 8.59 -6.95
N PRO A 317 3.38 9.62 -6.33
CA PRO A 317 4.40 9.38 -5.32
C PRO A 317 3.78 8.69 -4.10
N SER A 318 4.49 7.71 -3.55
CA SER A 318 4.13 7.08 -2.28
C SER A 318 5.38 6.75 -1.47
N MET A 319 5.26 6.78 -0.15
CA MET A 319 6.36 6.47 0.76
C MET A 319 6.91 5.04 0.53
N ALA A 320 6.02 4.06 0.38
CA ALA A 320 6.42 2.67 0.14
C ALA A 320 7.17 2.51 -1.19
N LEU A 321 6.72 3.18 -2.26
CA LEU A 321 7.40 3.16 -3.56
C LEU A 321 8.77 3.84 -3.48
N TYR A 322 8.86 4.98 -2.78
CA TYR A 322 10.13 5.68 -2.54
C TYR A 322 11.16 4.77 -1.86
N SER A 323 10.82 4.16 -0.72
CA SER A 323 11.74 3.24 -0.01
C SER A 323 12.11 2.03 -0.86
N THR A 324 11.17 1.49 -1.64
CA THR A 324 11.44 0.34 -2.51
C THR A 324 12.37 0.69 -3.67
N LEU A 325 12.19 1.88 -4.27
CA LEU A 325 13.08 2.38 -5.32
C LEU A 325 14.51 2.52 -4.79
N LEU A 326 14.69 3.11 -3.62
CA LEU A 326 16.02 3.26 -3.01
C LEU A 326 16.66 1.91 -2.67
N SER A 327 15.87 0.95 -2.18
CA SER A 327 16.40 -0.37 -1.84
C SER A 327 16.80 -1.19 -3.07
N MET A 328 16.16 -0.95 -4.22
CA MET A 328 16.47 -1.65 -5.48
C MET A 328 17.54 -0.96 -6.33
N ALA A 329 17.86 0.30 -6.04
CA ALA A 329 18.73 1.11 -6.87
C ALA A 329 20.17 0.60 -6.87
N GLN A 330 20.82 0.60 -8.04
CA GLN A 330 22.27 0.38 -8.11
C GLN A 330 23.06 1.53 -7.48
N ASP A 331 22.53 2.76 -7.61
CA ASP A 331 23.05 3.96 -6.96
C ASP A 331 21.91 4.69 -6.23
N PRO A 332 21.62 4.31 -4.97
CA PRO A 332 20.53 4.88 -4.20
C PRO A 332 20.62 6.40 -4.07
N ARG A 333 21.82 6.98 -3.98
CA ARG A 333 22.00 8.43 -3.77
C ARG A 333 21.59 9.25 -4.98
N THR A 334 22.06 8.86 -6.16
CA THR A 334 21.68 9.56 -7.41
C THR A 334 20.17 9.41 -7.67
N LEU A 335 19.60 8.25 -7.36
CA LEU A 335 18.16 8.05 -7.49
C LEU A 335 17.38 8.90 -6.47
N GLU A 336 17.81 8.94 -5.21
CA GLU A 336 17.23 9.76 -4.14
C GLU A 336 17.15 11.24 -4.57
N GLU A 337 18.25 11.82 -5.04
CA GLU A 337 18.29 13.21 -5.51
C GLU A 337 17.28 13.46 -6.65
N ARG A 338 17.18 12.52 -7.60
CA ARG A 338 16.21 12.60 -8.71
C ARG A 338 14.76 12.53 -8.20
N LEU A 339 14.45 11.59 -7.31
CA LEU A 339 13.11 11.41 -6.76
C LEU A 339 12.69 12.63 -5.93
N LEU A 340 13.57 13.16 -5.10
CA LEU A 340 13.31 14.36 -4.30
C LEU A 340 13.13 15.61 -5.17
N LEU A 341 13.87 15.73 -6.28
CA LEU A 341 13.70 16.81 -7.25
C LEU A 341 12.32 16.73 -7.93
N SER A 342 11.91 15.54 -8.36
CA SER A 342 10.58 15.32 -8.95
C SER A 342 9.46 15.61 -7.94
N LEU A 343 9.59 15.07 -6.72
CA LEU A 343 8.65 15.30 -5.63
C LEU A 343 8.48 16.78 -5.32
N LYS A 344 9.56 17.56 -5.35
CA LYS A 344 9.52 19.02 -5.15
C LYS A 344 8.62 19.73 -6.15
N GLY A 345 8.61 19.28 -7.41
CA GLY A 345 7.77 19.84 -8.46
C GLY A 345 6.28 19.52 -8.30
N MET A 346 5.95 18.44 -7.59
CA MET A 346 4.58 17.93 -7.50
C MET A 346 3.98 18.01 -6.09
N ALA A 347 4.79 18.33 -5.07
CA ALA A 347 4.41 18.32 -3.65
C ALA A 347 3.12 19.09 -3.34
N THR A 348 2.75 20.07 -4.17
CA THR A 348 1.60 20.96 -3.96
C THR A 348 0.45 20.72 -4.95
N SER A 349 0.52 19.66 -5.77
CA SER A 349 -0.48 19.37 -6.81
C SER A 349 -1.82 18.89 -6.25
N CYS A 350 -1.80 18.07 -5.20
CA CYS A 350 -3.00 17.59 -4.50
C CYS A 350 -2.69 17.26 -3.01
N PRO A 351 -3.73 17.10 -2.17
CA PRO A 351 -3.60 16.70 -0.77
C PRO A 351 -2.80 15.40 -0.55
N GLU A 352 -2.98 14.39 -1.39
CA GLU A 352 -2.27 13.10 -1.31
C GLU A 352 -0.77 13.28 -1.48
N THR A 353 -0.36 13.93 -2.56
CA THR A 353 1.05 14.19 -2.85
C THR A 353 1.68 15.11 -1.81
N PHE A 354 0.92 16.05 -1.26
CA PHE A 354 1.37 16.91 -0.16
C PHE A 354 1.69 16.12 1.12
N ALA A 355 0.80 15.20 1.52
CA ALA A 355 1.01 14.35 2.68
C ALA A 355 2.23 13.44 2.51
N VAL A 356 2.37 12.81 1.34
CA VAL A 356 3.54 11.98 0.99
C VAL A 356 4.83 12.81 0.97
N ALA A 357 4.79 14.03 0.42
CA ALA A 357 5.95 14.91 0.39
C ALA A 357 6.42 15.27 1.80
N LEU A 358 5.50 15.58 2.72
CA LEU A 358 5.85 15.81 4.12
C LEU A 358 6.48 14.58 4.76
N GLU A 359 5.95 13.40 4.52
CA GLU A 359 6.48 12.15 5.09
C GLU A 359 7.90 11.86 4.56
N ILE A 360 8.10 11.91 3.24
CA ILE A 360 9.42 11.68 2.61
C ILE A 360 10.43 12.74 3.06
N TYR A 361 10.10 14.03 3.04
CA TYR A 361 11.01 15.07 3.52
C TYR A 361 11.30 14.96 5.02
N SER A 362 10.36 14.42 5.80
CA SER A 362 10.59 14.14 7.21
C SER A 362 11.59 13.01 7.41
N LEU A 363 11.46 11.92 6.64
CA LEU A 363 12.42 10.81 6.63
C LEU A 363 13.82 11.28 6.23
N GLU A 364 13.91 12.08 5.16
CA GLU A 364 15.19 12.55 4.60
C GLU A 364 15.77 13.78 5.31
N HIS A 365 15.21 14.14 6.47
CA HIS A 365 15.65 15.28 7.28
C HIS A 365 15.74 16.61 6.51
N LYS A 366 14.84 16.83 5.53
CA LYS A 366 14.76 18.05 4.72
C LYS A 366 13.90 19.11 5.42
N VAL A 367 14.46 19.67 6.50
CA VAL A 367 13.76 20.58 7.43
C VAL A 367 13.23 21.83 6.73
N ASP A 368 14.02 22.44 5.85
CA ASP A 368 13.67 23.67 5.16
C ASP A 368 12.49 23.48 4.20
N GLU A 369 12.45 22.34 3.51
CA GLU A 369 11.37 21.92 2.62
C GLU A 369 10.07 21.66 3.39
N VAL A 370 10.14 20.97 4.54
CA VAL A 370 8.98 20.77 5.43
C VAL A 370 8.45 22.10 5.93
N VAL A 371 9.33 23.01 6.37
CA VAL A 371 8.96 24.36 6.83
C VAL A 371 8.24 25.13 5.72
N ALA A 372 8.81 25.15 4.51
CA ALA A 372 8.27 25.84 3.36
C ALA A 372 6.92 25.29 2.92
N LEU A 373 6.75 23.96 2.88
CA LEU A 373 5.48 23.31 2.56
C LEU A 373 4.39 23.65 3.57
N LEU A 374 4.69 23.56 4.87
CA LEU A 374 3.73 23.89 5.92
C LEU A 374 3.33 25.38 5.93
N ASP A 375 4.26 26.28 5.59
CA ASP A 375 3.97 27.72 5.51
C ASP A 375 3.09 28.08 4.31
N SER A 376 3.26 27.41 3.18
CA SER A 376 2.58 27.76 1.94
C SER A 376 1.31 26.96 1.67
N HIS A 377 1.25 25.69 2.08
CA HIS A 377 0.21 24.75 1.66
C HIS A 377 -0.38 23.88 2.79
N SER A 378 -0.25 24.28 4.06
CA SER A 378 -0.86 23.54 5.19
C SER A 378 -2.38 23.37 5.09
N HIS A 379 -3.07 24.16 4.27
CA HIS A 379 -4.50 24.02 3.99
C HIS A 379 -4.85 22.75 3.19
N LEU A 380 -3.86 22.10 2.55
CA LEU A 380 -4.05 20.82 1.86
C LEU A 380 -4.09 19.62 2.82
N LEU A 381 -3.69 19.80 4.09
CA LEU A 381 -3.73 18.73 5.08
C LEU A 381 -5.17 18.40 5.47
N ARG A 382 -5.48 17.11 5.43
CA ARG A 382 -6.74 16.57 5.93
C ARG A 382 -6.54 15.89 7.29
N PRO A 383 -7.62 15.64 8.05
CA PRO A 383 -7.55 14.87 9.28
C PRO A 383 -6.85 13.50 9.16
N ARG A 384 -6.97 12.83 8.00
CA ARG A 384 -6.33 11.52 7.75
C ARG A 384 -4.82 11.61 7.56
N ASP A 385 -4.30 12.77 7.15
CA ASP A 385 -2.87 13.01 6.90
C ASP A 385 -2.09 13.30 8.20
N ALA A 386 -2.73 13.07 9.37
CA ALA A 386 -2.12 13.26 10.68
C ALA A 386 -0.79 12.52 10.87
N PRO A 387 -0.59 11.25 10.42
CA PRO A 387 0.70 10.58 10.55
C PRO A 387 1.85 11.32 9.84
N SER A 388 1.62 11.83 8.63
CA SER A 388 2.61 12.61 7.88
C SER A 388 2.93 13.92 8.59
N LEU A 389 1.91 14.61 9.15
CA LEU A 389 2.11 15.82 9.94
C LEU A 389 2.84 15.55 11.27
N GLN A 390 2.60 14.39 11.90
CA GLN A 390 3.29 13.96 13.12
C GLN A 390 4.78 13.70 12.87
N ALA A 391 5.12 13.04 11.75
CA ALA A 391 6.51 12.85 11.33
C ALA A 391 7.22 14.21 11.14
N ALA A 392 6.59 15.13 10.40
CA ALA A 392 7.08 16.48 10.18
C ALA A 392 7.25 17.26 11.49
N THR A 393 6.26 17.18 12.39
CA THR A 393 6.29 17.86 13.69
C THR A 393 7.41 17.32 14.59
N THR A 394 7.64 16.01 14.56
CA THR A 394 8.72 15.35 15.29
C THR A 394 10.08 15.84 14.77
N LEU A 395 10.29 15.85 13.46
CA LEU A 395 11.49 16.39 12.83
C LEU A 395 11.72 17.86 13.24
N LEU A 396 10.71 18.73 13.10
CA LEU A 396 10.82 20.15 13.49
C LEU A 396 11.20 20.35 14.97
N SER A 397 10.76 19.43 15.84
CA SER A 397 11.08 19.48 17.27
C SER A 397 12.57 19.28 17.56
N HIS A 398 13.26 18.50 16.74
CA HIS A 398 14.68 18.18 16.88
C HIS A 398 15.60 19.21 16.21
N HIS A 399 15.13 19.91 15.17
CA HIS A 399 15.96 20.78 14.33
C HIS A 399 15.69 22.29 14.53
N GLY A 400 15.59 22.76 15.78
CA GLY A 400 15.52 24.19 16.09
C GLY A 400 14.15 24.87 15.90
N HIS A 401 13.15 24.17 15.37
CA HIS A 401 11.79 24.66 15.18
C HIS A 401 10.82 24.23 16.30
N GLY A 402 11.34 23.95 17.51
CA GLY A 402 10.55 23.40 18.62
C GLY A 402 9.31 24.20 19.00
N GLN A 403 9.36 25.54 18.96
CA GLN A 403 8.18 26.37 19.25
C GLN A 403 7.07 26.23 18.19
N ARG A 404 7.46 26.08 16.91
CA ARG A 404 6.50 25.82 15.83
C ARG A 404 5.90 24.43 15.98
N ALA A 405 6.73 23.43 16.25
CA ALA A 405 6.26 22.06 16.49
C ALA A 405 5.27 21.99 17.66
N LEU A 406 5.54 22.68 18.78
CA LEU A 406 4.63 22.75 19.92
C LEU A 406 3.30 23.45 19.58
N LYS A 407 3.30 24.47 18.70
CA LYS A 407 2.07 25.11 18.23
C LYS A 407 1.22 24.19 17.36
N ILE A 408 1.84 23.44 16.45
CA ILE A 408 1.15 22.44 15.62
C ILE A 408 0.53 21.38 16.53
N LEU A 409 1.32 20.82 17.45
CA LEU A 409 0.87 19.85 18.44
C LEU A 409 -0.34 20.37 19.25
N GLU A 410 -0.26 21.60 19.75
CA GLU A 410 -1.36 22.22 20.49
C GLU A 410 -2.62 22.36 19.63
N ALA A 411 -2.47 22.83 18.39
CA ALA A 411 -3.57 23.01 17.46
C ALA A 411 -4.28 21.68 17.16
N GLU A 412 -3.52 20.63 16.86
CA GLU A 412 -4.04 19.30 16.48
C GLU A 412 -4.72 18.57 17.65
N LEU A 413 -4.14 18.65 18.86
CA LEU A 413 -4.77 18.10 20.06
C LEU A 413 -6.10 18.81 20.34
N LEU A 414 -6.15 20.14 20.24
CA LEU A 414 -7.37 20.91 20.46
C LEU A 414 -8.39 20.74 19.34
N ASP A 415 -7.95 20.56 18.09
CA ASP A 415 -8.83 20.23 16.98
C ASP A 415 -9.54 18.90 17.22
N THR A 416 -8.79 17.86 17.58
CA THR A 416 -9.37 16.54 17.90
C THR A 416 -10.35 16.61 19.07
N VAL A 417 -10.03 17.38 20.11
CA VAL A 417 -10.93 17.66 21.25
C VAL A 417 -12.23 18.33 20.79
N ARG A 418 -12.12 19.35 19.93
CA ARG A 418 -13.29 20.07 19.38
C ARG A 418 -14.12 19.17 18.47
N MET A 419 -13.50 18.29 17.68
CA MET A 419 -14.20 17.31 16.87
C MET A 419 -14.99 16.33 17.73
N THR A 420 -14.39 15.78 18.80
CA THR A 420 -15.10 14.94 19.78
C THR A 420 -16.26 15.69 20.41
N ARG A 421 -16.05 16.94 20.83
CA ARG A 421 -17.11 17.79 21.39
C ARG A 421 -18.24 18.06 20.39
N ARG A 422 -17.92 18.39 19.13
CA ARG A 422 -18.91 18.61 18.07
C ARG A 422 -19.75 17.36 17.84
N ALA A 423 -19.11 16.20 17.73
CA ALA A 423 -19.80 14.93 17.57
C ALA A 423 -20.67 14.60 18.80
N LEU A 424 -20.20 14.93 20.00
CA LEU A 424 -20.94 14.77 21.25
C LEU A 424 -22.20 15.65 21.29
N VAL A 425 -22.11 16.92 20.87
CA VAL A 425 -23.25 17.87 20.84
C VAL A 425 -24.38 17.40 19.91
N LEU A 426 -24.09 16.57 18.90
CA LEU A 426 -25.16 15.97 18.08
C LEU A 426 -26.05 15.03 18.92
N SER A 427 -25.46 14.28 19.85
CA SER A 427 -26.19 13.38 20.77
C SER A 427 -26.67 14.08 22.04
N PHE A 428 -25.99 15.15 22.47
CA PHE A 428 -26.25 15.90 23.69
C PHE A 428 -26.38 17.40 23.41
N SER A 429 -27.39 17.80 22.63
CA SER A 429 -27.57 19.18 22.14
C SER A 429 -27.77 20.22 23.25
N GLN A 430 -28.23 19.81 24.43
CA GLN A 430 -28.51 20.71 25.55
C GLN A 430 -27.32 20.86 26.52
N LEU A 431 -26.14 20.32 26.17
CA LEU A 431 -24.94 20.35 27.00
C LEU A 431 -24.46 21.78 27.33
N ASP A 432 -24.68 22.71 26.40
CA ASP A 432 -24.24 24.11 26.52
C ASP A 432 -25.26 25.05 27.17
N THR A 433 -26.44 24.56 27.56
CA THR A 433 -27.43 25.42 28.22
C THR A 433 -26.92 25.91 29.57
N PRO A 434 -27.23 27.16 29.96
CA PRO A 434 -26.76 27.74 31.23
C PRO A 434 -27.25 26.94 32.44
N GLN A 435 -28.44 26.34 32.34
CA GLN A 435 -29.01 25.46 33.36
C GLN A 435 -28.15 24.20 33.54
N ASN A 436 -27.87 23.47 32.46
CA ASN A 436 -27.07 22.24 32.52
C ASN A 436 -25.61 22.53 32.89
N ARG A 437 -25.06 23.70 32.53
CA ARG A 437 -23.74 24.18 32.97
C ARG A 437 -23.69 24.49 34.48
N THR A 438 -24.76 25.06 35.03
CA THR A 438 -24.86 25.30 36.47
C THR A 438 -24.98 23.98 37.22
N GLU A 439 -25.78 23.06 36.70
CA GLU A 439 -26.01 21.75 37.29
C GLU A 439 -24.74 20.89 37.31
N ILE A 440 -23.97 20.85 36.21
CA ILE A 440 -22.69 20.14 36.22
C ILE A 440 -21.72 20.77 37.23
N ALA A 441 -21.71 22.10 37.39
CA ALA A 441 -20.89 22.75 38.42
C ALA A 441 -21.31 22.36 39.85
N LEU A 442 -22.60 22.09 40.10
CA LEU A 442 -23.08 21.56 41.38
C LEU A 442 -22.69 20.09 41.56
N LEU A 443 -22.84 19.25 40.53
CA LEU A 443 -22.40 17.87 40.53
C LEU A 443 -20.89 17.76 40.82
N LEU A 444 -20.07 18.64 40.25
CA LEU A 444 -18.62 18.65 40.50
C LEU A 444 -18.23 19.01 41.95
N LYS A 445 -19.11 19.67 42.71
CA LYS A 445 -18.90 19.97 44.14
C LYS A 445 -19.33 18.82 45.06
N MET A 446 -20.18 17.93 44.58
CA MET A 446 -20.64 16.76 45.35
C MET A 446 -19.52 15.72 45.45
N SER A 447 -19.40 15.07 46.62
CA SER A 447 -18.52 13.90 46.77
C SER A 447 -18.99 12.77 45.85
N SER A 448 -18.06 12.00 45.26
CA SER A 448 -18.38 10.86 44.40
C SER A 448 -19.22 9.78 45.10
N ARG A 449 -19.20 9.73 46.44
CA ARG A 449 -19.98 8.80 47.27
C ARG A 449 -21.23 9.42 47.90
N ALA A 450 -21.59 10.65 47.54
CA ALA A 450 -22.77 11.30 48.12
C ALA A 450 -24.05 10.52 47.74
N PRO A 451 -24.94 10.22 48.70
CA PRO A 451 -26.22 9.58 48.38
C PRO A 451 -27.02 10.46 47.43
N GLY A 452 -27.64 9.87 46.42
CA GLY A 452 -28.42 10.58 45.39
C GLY A 452 -27.59 11.21 44.27
N ARG A 453 -26.24 11.19 44.33
CA ARG A 453 -25.40 11.68 43.23
C ARG A 453 -25.70 10.97 41.92
N ARG A 454 -25.74 9.63 41.94
CA ARG A 454 -26.01 8.81 40.74
C ARG A 454 -27.32 9.20 40.06
N GLY A 455 -28.43 9.27 40.81
CA GLY A 455 -29.72 9.66 40.25
C GLY A 455 -29.72 11.10 39.70
N ARG A 456 -28.93 12.01 40.28
CA ARG A 456 -28.75 13.37 39.77
C ARG A 456 -27.90 13.41 38.49
N ILE A 457 -26.93 12.52 38.36
CA ILE A 457 -26.14 12.34 37.14
C ILE A 457 -27.02 11.79 36.02
N GLU A 458 -27.76 10.71 36.29
CA GLU A 458 -28.71 10.11 35.34
C GLU A 458 -29.72 11.17 34.84
N ALA A 459 -30.33 11.91 35.77
CA ALA A 459 -31.25 13.01 35.42
C ALA A 459 -30.58 14.15 34.63
N TRP A 460 -29.32 14.48 34.91
CA TRP A 460 -28.58 15.47 34.14
C TRP A 460 -28.26 14.97 32.74
N VAL A 461 -27.84 13.71 32.59
CA VAL A 461 -27.58 13.07 31.29
C VAL A 461 -28.86 13.03 30.46
N ASP A 462 -30.00 12.67 31.06
CA ASP A 462 -31.32 12.72 30.41
C ASP A 462 -31.67 14.15 29.96
N ALA A 463 -31.38 15.15 30.80
CA ALA A 463 -31.66 16.56 30.49
C ALA A 463 -30.74 17.15 29.40
N VAL A 464 -29.53 16.61 29.23
CA VAL A 464 -28.62 17.05 28.16
C VAL A 464 -28.82 16.29 26.84
N GLN A 465 -29.41 15.09 26.88
CA GLN A 465 -29.67 14.25 25.72
C GLN A 465 -30.55 14.97 24.70
N THR A 466 -30.20 14.84 23.41
CA THR A 466 -30.97 15.45 22.33
C THR A 466 -32.39 14.85 22.29
N PRO A 467 -33.45 15.66 22.44
CA PRO A 467 -34.82 15.18 22.37
C PRO A 467 -35.09 14.50 21.02
N GLY A 468 -35.68 13.32 21.03
CA GLY A 468 -35.99 12.57 19.81
C GLY A 468 -34.79 11.90 19.15
N ALA A 469 -33.62 11.88 19.79
CA ALA A 469 -32.48 11.13 19.26
C ALA A 469 -32.67 9.61 19.28
N ASP A 470 -33.69 9.11 19.99
CA ASP A 470 -34.16 7.72 19.97
C ASP A 470 -35.30 7.51 18.95
N GLN A 471 -35.67 8.53 18.16
CA GLN A 471 -36.64 8.33 17.08
C GLN A 471 -35.98 7.62 15.90
N PRO A 472 -36.69 6.68 15.25
CA PRO A 472 -36.20 5.97 14.09
C PRO A 472 -35.79 6.95 12.98
N ASN A 473 -34.71 6.62 12.27
CA ASN A 473 -34.14 7.44 11.22
C ASN A 473 -35.23 7.92 10.23
N PRO A 474 -35.39 9.24 9.97
CA PRO A 474 -36.43 9.77 9.08
C PRO A 474 -36.35 9.22 7.65
N MET A 475 -35.15 8.81 7.19
CA MET A 475 -35.02 8.09 5.92
C MET A 475 -35.64 6.70 5.98
N MET A 476 -35.45 5.96 7.08
CA MET A 476 -36.13 4.68 7.24
C MET A 476 -37.65 4.90 7.33
N PHE A 477 -38.09 5.95 8.03
CA PHE A 477 -39.50 6.32 8.07
C PHE A 477 -40.04 6.61 6.65
N ALA A 478 -39.31 7.38 5.85
CA ALA A 478 -39.67 7.65 4.46
C ALA A 478 -39.65 6.38 3.58
N ALA A 479 -38.66 5.50 3.74
CA ALA A 479 -38.59 4.23 3.01
C ALA A 479 -39.78 3.33 3.35
N LEU A 480 -40.13 3.23 4.64
CA LEU A 480 -41.32 2.52 5.12
C LEU A 480 -42.60 3.10 4.51
N PHE A 481 -42.72 4.43 4.44
CA PHE A 481 -43.86 5.11 3.81
C PHE A 481 -43.93 4.93 2.29
N MET A 482 -42.79 4.76 1.62
CA MET A 482 -42.72 4.48 0.18
C MET A 482 -42.91 2.99 -0.16
N GLY A 483 -43.22 2.14 0.83
CA GLY A 483 -43.39 0.70 0.61
C GLY A 483 -42.09 -0.03 0.28
N MET A 484 -40.94 0.64 0.42
CA MET A 484 -39.65 -0.04 0.43
C MET A 484 -39.55 -0.71 1.80
N GLY A 485 -39.84 -2.02 1.83
CA GLY A 485 -39.62 -2.83 3.02
C GLY A 485 -38.21 -2.59 3.55
N PRO A 486 -37.99 -2.62 4.88
CA PRO A 486 -36.66 -2.45 5.44
C PRO A 486 -35.72 -3.40 4.70
N LEU A 487 -34.67 -2.85 4.08
CA LEU A 487 -33.66 -3.66 3.40
C LEU A 487 -33.23 -4.75 4.40
N PRO A 488 -33.29 -6.05 4.05
CA PRO A 488 -32.94 -7.11 4.97
C PRO A 488 -31.55 -6.85 5.56
N GLY A 489 -31.49 -6.61 6.88
CA GLY A 489 -30.26 -6.25 7.59
C GLY A 489 -30.09 -4.78 7.97
N MET A 490 -30.98 -3.87 7.55
CA MET A 490 -31.04 -2.50 8.08
C MET A 490 -31.96 -2.47 9.31
N HIS A 491 -31.37 -2.34 10.49
CA HIS A 491 -32.08 -2.04 11.74
C HIS A 491 -32.55 -0.58 11.76
N SER A 492 -33.55 -0.29 12.58
CA SER A 492 -34.17 1.04 12.66
C SER A 492 -33.26 2.18 13.06
N ASP A 493 -32.12 1.81 13.64
CA ASP A 493 -31.15 2.71 14.23
C ASP A 493 -29.90 2.84 13.34
N ASP A 494 -29.92 2.23 12.15
CA ASP A 494 -28.81 2.29 11.22
C ASP A 494 -28.74 3.70 10.59
N ASP A 495 -27.68 4.39 11.01
CA ASP A 495 -27.20 5.64 10.44
C ASP A 495 -26.99 5.46 8.92
N PRO A 496 -27.42 6.42 8.05
CA PRO A 496 -27.15 6.35 6.61
C PRO A 496 -25.67 6.14 6.28
N TYR A 497 -24.76 6.52 7.17
CA TYR A 497 -23.32 6.33 7.01
C TYR A 497 -22.81 4.93 7.41
N THR A 498 -23.66 4.01 7.87
CA THR A 498 -23.25 2.63 8.17
C THR A 498 -22.75 1.89 6.92
N TYR A 499 -23.13 2.33 5.72
CA TYR A 499 -22.53 1.84 4.46
C TYR A 499 -21.01 2.05 4.41
N LEU A 500 -20.50 3.11 5.04
CA LEU A 500 -19.07 3.39 5.10
C LEU A 500 -18.30 2.32 5.90
N ASP A 501 -18.98 1.57 6.78
CA ASP A 501 -18.35 0.50 7.58
C ASP A 501 -18.37 -0.87 6.89
N LEU A 502 -19.08 -1.02 5.77
CA LEU A 502 -19.22 -2.33 5.10
C LEU A 502 -17.90 -2.83 4.53
N ASP A 503 -17.07 -1.90 4.04
CA ASP A 503 -15.70 -2.17 3.63
C ASP A 503 -14.73 -1.16 4.27
N PRO A 504 -14.15 -1.49 5.44
CA PRO A 504 -13.19 -0.63 6.10
C PRO A 504 -11.89 -0.42 5.32
N HIS A 505 -11.65 -1.21 4.27
CA HIS A 505 -10.40 -1.24 3.50
C HIS A 505 -10.54 -0.55 2.14
N ASP A 506 -11.75 -0.10 1.77
CA ASP A 506 -11.99 0.64 0.54
C ASP A 506 -11.35 2.04 0.62
N PRO A 507 -10.28 2.32 -0.17
CA PRO A 507 -9.60 3.60 -0.14
C PRO A 507 -10.49 4.77 -0.60
N ASP A 508 -11.47 4.53 -1.46
CA ASP A 508 -12.35 5.57 -2.00
C ASP A 508 -13.33 6.08 -0.93
N LEU A 509 -13.67 5.22 0.04
CA LEU A 509 -14.52 5.57 1.18
C LEU A 509 -13.73 6.16 2.35
N GLU A 510 -12.40 6.15 2.32
CA GLU A 510 -11.56 6.63 3.43
C GLU A 510 -11.75 8.13 3.68
N ASP A 511 -11.86 8.95 2.64
CA ASP A 511 -12.11 10.40 2.80
C ASP A 511 -13.46 10.64 3.51
N LEU A 512 -14.51 9.96 3.06
CA LEU A 512 -15.84 10.05 3.67
C LEU A 512 -15.86 9.51 5.11
N ARG A 513 -15.14 8.42 5.38
CA ARG A 513 -14.96 7.89 6.73
C ARG A 513 -14.22 8.90 7.61
N SER A 514 -13.15 9.52 7.11
CA SER A 514 -12.40 10.53 7.86
C SER A 514 -13.23 11.78 8.16
N GLU A 515 -14.17 12.14 7.28
CA GLU A 515 -15.06 13.28 7.44
C GLU A 515 -16.21 12.99 8.42
N HIS A 516 -16.89 11.84 8.27
CA HIS A 516 -18.11 11.53 9.00
C HIS A 516 -17.88 10.68 10.27
N ARG A 517 -16.86 9.81 10.25
CA ARG A 517 -16.50 8.86 11.33
C ARG A 517 -14.99 8.85 11.59
N PRO A 518 -14.39 10.02 11.90
CA PRO A 518 -12.96 10.10 12.17
C PRO A 518 -12.55 9.18 13.32
N ASN A 519 -11.38 8.57 13.22
CA ASN A 519 -10.79 7.77 14.30
C ASN A 519 -10.23 8.68 15.41
N LEU A 520 -11.14 9.31 16.16
CA LEU A 520 -10.84 10.35 17.16
C LEU A 520 -9.90 9.85 18.26
N LYS A 521 -10.08 8.60 18.72
CA LYS A 521 -9.23 7.97 19.74
C LYS A 521 -7.80 7.82 19.25
N LYS A 522 -7.59 7.12 18.14
CA LYS A 522 -6.25 6.90 17.57
C LYS A 522 -5.55 8.23 17.24
N ARG A 523 -6.27 9.19 16.67
CA ARG A 523 -5.72 10.53 16.36
C ARG A 523 -5.30 11.27 17.63
N PHE A 524 -6.14 11.29 18.66
CA PHE A 524 -5.81 11.99 19.91
C PHE A 524 -4.64 11.31 20.66
N GLU A 525 -4.68 9.99 20.81
CA GLU A 525 -3.64 9.22 21.51
C GLU A 525 -2.29 9.33 20.81
N SER A 526 -2.25 9.21 19.48
CA SER A 526 -0.99 9.38 18.72
C SER A 526 -0.38 10.77 18.90
N TRP A 527 -1.18 11.84 18.93
CA TRP A 527 -0.66 13.18 19.24
C TRP A 527 -0.19 13.33 20.69
N VAL A 528 -0.82 12.63 21.64
CA VAL A 528 -0.35 12.56 23.04
C VAL A 528 0.99 11.82 23.12
N ASP A 529 1.23 10.80 22.31
CA ASP A 529 2.50 10.08 22.24
C ASP A 529 3.61 10.94 21.63
N VAL A 530 3.32 11.63 20.51
CA VAL A 530 4.24 12.61 19.91
C VAL A 530 4.62 13.69 20.93
N ALA A 531 3.65 14.22 21.69
CA ALA A 531 3.92 15.19 22.75
C ALA A 531 4.85 14.65 23.85
N GLN A 532 4.80 13.35 24.15
CA GLN A 532 5.67 12.76 25.18
C GLN A 532 7.13 12.68 24.72
N MET A 533 7.36 12.50 23.42
CA MET A 533 8.70 12.44 22.83
C MET A 533 9.33 13.84 22.64
N MET A 534 8.52 14.88 22.51
CA MET A 534 8.98 16.24 22.24
C MET A 534 9.45 17.01 23.48
N LYS A 535 10.53 17.78 23.34
CA LYS A 535 10.98 18.72 24.38
C LYS A 535 9.94 19.81 24.62
N GLY A 536 9.44 19.90 25.86
CA GLY A 536 8.38 20.84 26.24
C GLY A 536 6.95 20.31 26.01
N GLY A 537 6.81 19.14 25.38
CA GLY A 537 5.51 18.54 25.12
C GLY A 537 4.73 18.16 26.40
N PRO A 538 5.35 17.65 27.49
CA PRO A 538 4.63 17.43 28.75
C PRO A 538 3.99 18.69 29.34
N GLN A 539 4.65 19.85 29.22
CA GLN A 539 4.10 21.14 29.62
C GLN A 539 2.94 21.55 28.71
N MET A 540 3.06 21.29 27.41
CA MET A 540 1.97 21.53 26.45
C MET A 540 0.75 20.66 26.75
N LEU A 541 0.92 19.38 27.09
CA LEU A 541 -0.18 18.51 27.50
C LEU A 541 -0.94 19.04 28.73
N LEU A 542 -0.24 19.66 29.69
CA LEU A 542 -0.89 20.33 30.83
C LEU A 542 -1.67 21.59 30.42
N LEU A 543 -1.23 22.31 29.39
CA LEU A 543 -1.97 23.45 28.84
C LEU A 543 -3.24 22.98 28.11
N VAL A 544 -3.11 21.96 27.26
CA VAL A 544 -4.23 21.31 26.57
C VAL A 544 -5.22 20.76 27.59
N TYR A 545 -4.76 20.08 28.65
CA TYR A 545 -5.60 19.61 29.74
C TYR A 545 -6.48 20.72 30.35
N LYS A 546 -5.92 21.90 30.62
CA LYS A 546 -6.70 23.03 31.15
C LYS A 546 -7.80 23.45 30.18
N LYS A 547 -7.46 23.61 28.90
CA LYS A 547 -8.42 23.97 27.84
C LYS A 547 -9.52 22.93 27.66
N VAL A 548 -9.17 21.63 27.62
CA VAL A 548 -10.13 20.51 27.56
C VAL A 548 -11.12 20.58 28.70
N ILE A 549 -10.62 20.83 29.91
CA ILE A 549 -11.43 20.91 31.11
C ILE A 549 -12.31 22.16 31.16
N ASP A 550 -11.86 23.27 30.57
CA ASP A 550 -12.64 24.50 30.47
C ASP A 550 -13.76 24.35 29.42
N ASP A 551 -13.48 23.68 28.29
CA ASP A 551 -14.45 23.43 27.21
C ASP A 551 -15.46 22.33 27.54
N MET A 552 -15.06 21.32 28.33
CA MET A 552 -15.85 20.15 28.72
C MET A 552 -15.70 19.86 30.22
N PRO A 553 -16.33 20.66 31.10
CA PRO A 553 -16.14 20.56 32.54
C PRO A 553 -16.61 19.23 33.14
N PHE A 554 -17.54 18.52 32.50
CA PHE A 554 -18.02 17.21 32.95
C PHE A 554 -16.92 16.15 32.97
N LEU A 555 -15.85 16.28 32.17
CA LEU A 555 -14.68 15.39 32.22
C LEU A 555 -13.96 15.43 33.58
N ARG A 556 -14.23 16.45 34.42
CA ARG A 556 -13.78 16.47 35.81
C ARG A 556 -14.38 15.33 36.66
N ALA A 557 -15.56 14.83 36.30
CA ALA A 557 -16.26 13.75 36.98
C ALA A 557 -16.32 12.51 36.06
N SER A 558 -15.56 11.46 36.41
CA SER A 558 -15.48 10.25 35.58
C SER A 558 -16.80 9.53 35.49
N ASP A 559 -17.56 9.49 36.59
CA ASP A 559 -18.89 8.89 36.65
C ASP A 559 -19.91 9.57 35.74
N VAL A 560 -19.85 10.90 35.59
CA VAL A 560 -20.68 11.63 34.62
C VAL A 560 -20.31 11.23 33.19
N THR A 561 -19.02 11.15 32.90
CA THR A 561 -18.54 10.81 31.55
C THR A 561 -18.84 9.35 31.20
N GLU A 562 -18.69 8.44 32.17
CA GLU A 562 -19.01 7.01 32.03
C GLU A 562 -20.52 6.80 31.76
N GLU A 563 -21.41 7.55 32.42
CA GLU A 563 -22.84 7.53 32.10
C GLU A 563 -23.12 8.04 30.68
N MET A 564 -22.50 9.15 30.25
CA MET A 564 -22.63 9.62 28.86
C MET A 564 -22.14 8.60 27.83
N ILE A 565 -21.03 7.91 28.13
CA ILE A 565 -20.49 6.82 27.31
C ILE A 565 -21.52 5.68 27.23
N SER A 566 -22.10 5.27 28.36
CA SER A 566 -23.11 4.21 28.42
C SER A 566 -24.30 4.52 27.49
N ARG A 567 -24.80 5.76 27.48
CA ARG A 567 -25.92 6.17 26.59
C ARG A 567 -25.55 6.16 25.11
N LEU A 568 -24.28 6.38 24.77
CA LEU A 568 -23.81 6.38 23.40
C LEU A 568 -23.52 4.96 22.88
N GLN A 569 -23.07 4.05 23.75
CA GLN A 569 -22.71 2.68 23.39
C GLN A 569 -23.89 1.88 22.83
N ASP A 570 -25.11 2.23 23.23
CA ASP A 570 -26.33 1.63 22.68
C ASP A 570 -26.51 1.92 21.17
N ARG A 571 -25.77 2.89 20.62
CA ARG A 571 -25.82 3.30 19.20
C ARG A 571 -24.51 2.96 18.49
N ARG A 572 -24.51 1.89 17.68
CA ARG A 572 -23.34 1.46 16.88
C ARG A 572 -22.74 2.57 16.03
N SER A 573 -23.58 3.42 15.45
CA SER A 573 -23.17 4.58 14.65
C SER A 573 -22.38 5.64 15.42
N LYS A 574 -22.34 5.58 16.77
CA LYS A 574 -21.62 6.53 17.63
C LYS A 574 -20.38 5.93 18.30
N THR A 575 -19.94 4.75 17.88
CA THR A 575 -18.75 4.08 18.43
C THR A 575 -17.51 4.98 18.37
N TYR A 576 -17.28 5.69 17.26
CA TYR A 576 -16.15 6.62 17.13
C TYR A 576 -16.18 7.79 18.13
N VAL A 577 -17.38 8.21 18.58
CA VAL A 577 -17.56 9.27 19.59
C VAL A 577 -17.28 8.71 20.98
N VAL A 578 -17.76 7.49 21.27
CA VAL A 578 -17.47 6.74 22.51
C VAL A 578 -15.96 6.60 22.67
N ASP A 579 -15.27 6.12 21.64
CA ASP A 579 -13.82 5.93 21.65
C ASP A 579 -13.08 7.25 21.88
N GLY A 580 -13.47 8.31 21.18
CA GLY A 580 -12.89 9.64 21.37
C GLY A 580 -13.11 10.18 22.80
N LEU A 581 -14.30 9.97 23.38
CA LEU A 581 -14.62 10.42 24.73
C LEU A 581 -13.87 9.61 25.80
N ASP A 582 -13.72 8.30 25.60
CA ASP A 582 -12.91 7.42 26.45
C ASP A 582 -11.43 7.85 26.46
N ALA A 583 -10.85 8.13 25.29
CA ALA A 583 -9.48 8.63 25.17
C ALA A 583 -9.28 9.96 25.93
N LEU A 584 -10.23 10.90 25.81
CA LEU A 584 -10.19 12.17 26.54
C LEU A 584 -10.32 11.97 28.06
N LEU A 585 -11.18 11.05 28.51
CA LEU A 585 -11.34 10.71 29.92
C LEU A 585 -10.05 10.12 30.50
N ALA A 586 -9.42 9.17 29.79
CA ALA A 586 -8.14 8.58 30.16
C ALA A 586 -7.04 9.65 30.27
N PHE A 587 -6.93 10.51 29.27
CA PHE A 587 -5.99 11.63 29.26
C PHE A 587 -6.20 12.59 30.44
N VAL A 588 -7.45 13.00 30.71
CA VAL A 588 -7.80 13.86 31.84
C VAL A 588 -7.46 13.21 33.17
N LYS A 589 -7.69 11.90 33.34
CA LYS A 589 -7.31 11.13 34.54
C LYS A 589 -5.78 11.19 34.76
N VAL A 590 -4.98 10.97 33.72
CA VAL A 590 -3.50 11.02 33.78
C VAL A 590 -3.00 12.43 34.08
N GLN A 591 -3.46 13.44 33.34
CA GLN A 591 -2.98 14.82 33.49
C GLN A 591 -3.39 15.44 34.83
N ARG A 592 -4.57 15.08 35.35
CA ARG A 592 -5.00 15.51 36.69
C ARG A 592 -4.07 15.00 37.78
N ARG A 593 -3.66 13.73 37.72
CA ARG A 593 -2.70 13.15 38.67
C ARG A 593 -1.37 13.90 38.62
N LYS A 594 -0.85 14.16 37.41
CA LYS A 594 0.38 14.95 37.20
C LYS A 594 0.25 16.38 37.74
N TYR A 595 -0.86 17.06 37.45
CA TYR A 595 -1.13 18.41 37.92
C TYR A 595 -1.19 18.50 39.46
N ASN A 596 -1.87 17.55 40.10
CA ASN A 596 -1.98 17.50 41.57
C ASN A 596 -0.63 17.19 42.22
N ALA A 597 0.15 16.27 41.65
CA ALA A 597 1.51 15.97 42.12
C ALA A 597 2.42 17.22 42.05
N MET A 598 2.40 17.93 40.91
CA MET A 598 3.17 19.18 40.75
C MET A 598 2.72 20.26 41.74
N LYS A 599 1.41 20.37 42.01
CA LYS A 599 0.88 21.32 43.00
C LYS A 599 1.30 20.95 44.42
N ALA A 600 1.27 19.67 44.76
CA ALA A 600 1.71 19.17 46.07
C ALA A 600 3.21 19.39 46.27
N GLU A 601 4.03 19.14 45.25
CA GLU A 601 5.47 19.40 45.27
C GLU A 601 5.77 20.89 45.46
N LYS A 602 5.08 21.78 44.73
CA LYS A 602 5.21 23.23 44.92
C LYS A 602 4.79 23.69 46.31
N ALA A 603 3.71 23.13 46.87
CA ALA A 603 3.28 23.43 48.22
C ALA A 603 4.30 22.95 49.26
N ALA A 604 4.89 21.76 49.06
CA ALA A 604 5.93 21.21 49.93
C ALA A 604 7.24 22.03 49.84
N ALA A 605 7.62 22.50 48.64
CA ALA A 605 8.77 23.38 48.45
C ALA A 605 8.57 24.74 49.11
N ALA A 606 7.37 25.33 49.03
CA ALA A 606 7.03 26.59 49.69
C ALA A 606 6.95 26.44 51.23
N ALA A 607 6.62 25.25 51.72
CA ALA A 607 6.53 24.96 53.15
C ALA A 607 7.88 24.63 53.82
N LYS A 608 8.97 24.44 53.05
CA LYS A 608 10.32 24.32 53.62
C LYS A 608 10.82 25.72 54.04
N PRO A 609 10.92 26.05 55.35
CA PRO A 609 11.40 27.35 55.78
C PRO A 609 12.85 27.55 55.32
N ALA A 610 13.17 28.75 54.82
CA ALA A 610 14.50 29.18 54.38
C ALA A 610 15.51 29.37 55.55
N GLY A 611 15.44 28.49 56.56
CA GLY A 611 16.20 28.58 57.80
C GLY A 611 17.21 27.45 57.94
N SER A 612 18.32 27.53 57.19
CA SER A 612 19.55 26.80 57.49
C SER A 612 20.74 27.39 56.72
N SER A 613 20.97 28.69 56.92
CA SER A 613 22.30 29.28 56.74
C SER A 613 23.17 28.83 57.92
N SER A 614 23.72 27.61 57.86
CA SER A 614 24.75 27.17 58.78
C SER A 614 26.13 27.50 58.23
N ALA A 615 26.92 28.15 59.10
CA ALA A 615 28.26 28.70 58.98
C ALA A 615 29.33 27.79 58.32
N PRO A 616 30.45 28.38 57.84
CA PRO A 616 31.59 27.64 57.29
C PRO A 616 32.38 26.93 58.39
N THR A 617 32.61 25.63 58.24
CA THR A 617 33.48 24.82 59.10
C THR A 617 34.94 24.92 58.61
N PRO A 618 35.93 25.18 59.48
CA PRO A 618 37.33 25.34 59.08
C PRO A 618 38.06 24.00 58.89
N LEU A 619 39.06 24.03 58.01
CA LEU A 619 40.07 23.02 57.75
C LEU A 619 40.82 22.56 59.02
N PRO A 620 41.32 21.31 59.02
CA PRO A 620 42.65 21.03 59.54
C PRO A 620 43.57 20.41 58.46
N THR A 621 44.74 21.03 58.35
CA THR A 621 45.91 20.64 57.56
C THR A 621 46.91 19.87 58.45
N TYR A 622 47.76 19.04 57.83
CA TYR A 622 48.93 18.27 58.33
C TYR A 622 48.64 16.86 58.91
N ALA A 623 49.36 15.78 58.60
CA ALA A 623 50.60 15.55 57.84
C ALA A 623 50.70 14.07 57.39
N SER A 624 51.43 13.84 56.28
CA SER A 624 52.09 12.56 55.90
C SER A 624 53.08 12.08 56.99
N PRO A 625 53.44 10.77 57.12
CA PRO A 625 54.26 10.09 56.09
C PRO A 625 54.16 8.55 55.95
N ALA A 626 54.81 8.07 54.87
CA ALA A 626 55.44 6.76 54.65
C ALA A 626 54.58 5.53 54.28
N GLY A 627 54.92 4.90 53.14
CA GLY A 627 54.46 3.56 52.71
C GLY A 627 55.16 2.41 53.48
N PRO A 628 55.26 1.15 52.97
CA PRO A 628 55.11 0.69 51.57
C PRO A 628 54.29 -0.63 51.38
N SER A 629 54.34 -1.15 50.14
CA SER A 629 54.17 -2.55 49.67
C SER A 629 52.79 -3.09 49.19
N ARG A 630 52.79 -3.44 47.89
CA ARG A 630 51.95 -4.39 47.09
C ARG A 630 51.88 -5.82 47.71
N PRO A 631 51.04 -6.80 47.27
CA PRO A 631 50.76 -7.20 45.86
C PRO A 631 49.29 -7.68 45.57
N PRO A 632 48.96 -8.21 44.35
CA PRO A 632 47.60 -8.26 43.80
C PRO A 632 46.90 -9.65 43.90
N GLY A 633 45.56 -9.70 43.82
CA GLY A 633 44.82 -10.96 43.70
C GLY A 633 43.30 -10.83 43.47
N MET A 634 42.87 -11.18 42.26
CA MET A 634 41.61 -11.79 41.77
C MET A 634 40.21 -11.23 42.12
N PRO A 635 39.25 -11.30 41.16
CA PRO A 635 37.84 -11.01 41.40
C PRO A 635 37.05 -12.28 41.77
N ALA A 636 36.09 -12.15 42.68
CA ALA A 636 35.14 -13.21 43.02
C ALA A 636 33.70 -12.69 42.92
N ALA A 637 32.96 -13.34 42.01
CA ALA A 637 31.56 -13.75 42.09
C ALA A 637 30.56 -12.82 42.79
N SER A 638 29.69 -12.22 41.99
CA SER A 638 28.36 -11.79 42.41
C SER A 638 27.36 -12.88 42.02
N SER A 639 26.86 -13.60 43.02
CA SER A 639 25.67 -14.44 42.92
C SER A 639 24.49 -13.76 43.60
N SER A 640 23.48 -13.55 42.77
CA SER A 640 22.04 -13.57 43.03
C SER A 640 21.56 -14.10 44.40
N SER A 641 20.63 -13.35 45.01
CA SER A 641 19.40 -13.96 45.53
C SER A 641 18.25 -12.95 45.60
N SER A 642 17.19 -13.38 44.93
CA SER A 642 15.77 -13.04 45.00
C SER A 642 15.28 -12.51 46.35
N THR A 643 14.45 -11.47 46.35
CA THR A 643 13.42 -11.29 47.41
C THR A 643 12.14 -10.67 46.86
N LEU A 644 11.06 -11.24 47.37
CA LEU A 644 9.66 -11.11 47.01
C LEU A 644 9.05 -9.75 47.38
N ASN A 645 8.04 -9.38 46.61
CA ASN A 645 7.01 -8.41 46.95
C ASN A 645 6.43 -8.65 48.35
N ILE A 646 6.59 -7.69 49.26
CA ILE A 646 5.81 -7.57 50.50
C ILE A 646 5.29 -6.13 50.60
N LEU A 647 3.97 -6.01 50.78
CA LEU A 647 3.21 -4.79 51.05
C LEU A 647 3.81 -3.94 52.18
N PRO A 648 3.58 -2.61 52.18
CA PRO A 648 3.45 -1.86 53.42
C PRO A 648 1.98 -1.49 53.67
N ARG A 649 1.42 -2.07 54.74
CA ARG A 649 0.36 -1.42 55.54
C ARG A 649 0.98 -0.19 56.21
N SER A 650 0.28 0.94 56.15
CA SER A 650 0.55 2.09 57.00
C SER A 650 -0.74 2.49 57.69
N ASP A 651 -0.89 2.00 58.92
CA ASP A 651 -1.79 2.54 59.93
C ASP A 651 -1.06 3.69 60.66
N SER A 652 -1.53 4.92 60.48
CA SER A 652 -1.36 5.96 61.50
C SER A 652 -2.44 7.05 61.36
N PRO A 653 -3.02 7.50 62.48
CA PRO A 653 -4.20 8.36 62.49
C PRO A 653 -3.82 9.82 62.17
N GLY A 654 -4.52 10.40 61.19
CA GLY A 654 -4.38 11.80 60.82
C GLY A 654 -4.93 12.76 61.89
N PRO A 655 -4.44 14.00 61.94
CA PRO A 655 -4.96 15.04 62.84
C PRO A 655 -6.33 15.58 62.34
N PRO A 656 -7.18 16.09 63.26
CA PRO A 656 -8.56 16.46 62.96
C PRO A 656 -8.71 17.76 62.15
N PRO A 657 -9.87 17.99 61.50
CA PRO A 657 -10.09 19.14 60.63
C PRO A 657 -10.34 20.42 61.44
N LEU A 658 -9.63 21.49 61.09
CA LEU A 658 -9.90 22.84 61.59
C LEU A 658 -10.99 23.50 60.73
N ILE A 659 -12.02 24.00 61.41
CA ILE A 659 -13.13 24.80 60.89
C ILE A 659 -12.62 26.21 60.57
N PRO A 660 -12.95 26.81 59.41
CA PRO A 660 -12.72 28.25 59.22
C PRO A 660 -13.84 29.07 59.85
N VAL A 661 -13.47 29.89 60.82
CA VAL A 661 -14.25 30.99 61.39
C VAL A 661 -14.40 32.10 60.35
N ALA A 662 -15.63 32.58 60.16
CA ALA A 662 -15.92 33.79 59.41
C ALA A 662 -15.57 35.04 60.24
N SER A 663 -14.97 36.07 59.62
CA SER A 663 -15.35 37.50 59.81
C SER A 663 -14.47 38.51 59.05
N LEU A 664 -15.17 39.37 58.30
CA LEU A 664 -15.00 40.82 58.11
C LEU A 664 -13.76 41.45 57.43
N ALA A 665 -14.02 41.93 56.21
CA ALA A 665 -14.06 43.35 55.79
C ALA A 665 -12.80 44.12 55.30
N THR A 666 -13.07 44.85 54.19
CA THR A 666 -12.49 46.11 53.67
C THR A 666 -11.11 46.13 53.00
N ASN A 667 -11.08 46.19 51.66
CA ASN A 667 -10.90 47.44 50.89
C ASN A 667 -10.92 47.19 49.36
N PRO A 668 -11.51 48.09 48.55
CA PRO A 668 -11.57 47.95 47.09
C PRO A 668 -10.31 48.52 46.38
N PRO A 669 -9.87 47.94 45.25
CA PRO A 669 -8.84 48.52 44.39
C PRO A 669 -9.40 49.57 43.39
N PRO A 670 -8.54 50.44 42.84
CA PRO A 670 -8.91 51.71 42.22
C PRO A 670 -9.49 51.59 40.79
N PRO A 671 -10.24 52.61 40.31
CA PRO A 671 -10.86 52.61 38.99
C PRO A 671 -9.83 52.85 37.87
N GLY A 672 -9.82 51.96 36.89
CA GLY A 672 -9.08 52.12 35.62
C GLY A 672 -9.79 53.09 34.66
N PRO A 673 -9.04 53.70 33.72
CA PRO A 673 -9.48 54.86 32.94
C PRO A 673 -10.45 54.51 31.80
N ALA A 674 -11.36 55.44 31.54
CA ALA A 674 -12.34 55.43 30.46
C ALA A 674 -11.68 55.46 29.06
N PRO A 675 -12.24 54.77 28.05
CA PRO A 675 -11.82 54.94 26.67
C PRO A 675 -12.46 56.20 26.05
N ALA A 676 -11.62 56.97 25.38
CA ALA A 676 -11.95 58.18 24.67
C ALA A 676 -12.88 57.92 23.46
N SER A 677 -13.87 58.80 23.35
CA SER A 677 -14.70 59.05 22.19
C SER A 677 -13.88 59.53 20.99
N SER A 678 -14.08 58.95 19.81
CA SER A 678 -13.77 59.59 18.52
C SER A 678 -14.94 59.42 17.53
N SER A 679 -15.65 60.53 17.36
CA SER A 679 -16.19 61.12 16.12
C SER A 679 -16.49 60.24 14.89
N GLN A 680 -17.80 60.13 14.63
CA GLN A 680 -18.51 60.47 13.37
C GLN A 680 -17.71 60.60 12.06
N ALA A 681 -18.10 59.78 11.07
CA ALA A 681 -18.31 60.22 9.69
C ALA A 681 -19.45 59.41 9.03
N SER A 682 -20.58 60.09 8.81
CA SER A 682 -21.70 59.74 7.89
C SER A 682 -21.19 59.74 6.43
N ALA A 683 -21.74 59.14 5.38
CA ALA A 683 -23.08 58.65 4.95
C ALA A 683 -22.84 57.83 3.63
N PRO A 684 -23.82 57.52 2.74
CA PRO A 684 -25.27 57.40 2.87
C PRO A 684 -25.85 56.06 2.38
N ALA A 685 -27.13 55.86 2.72
CA ALA A 685 -28.00 54.77 2.29
C ALA A 685 -28.42 54.86 0.81
N HIS A 686 -28.68 53.70 0.20
CA HIS A 686 -29.49 53.55 -1.01
C HIS A 686 -30.60 52.50 -0.79
N PRO A 687 -31.70 52.59 -1.55
CA PRO A 687 -33.05 52.37 -1.03
C PRO A 687 -33.62 50.96 -1.28
N ALA A 688 -34.67 50.69 -0.50
CA ALA A 688 -35.57 49.57 -0.58
C ALA A 688 -36.22 49.41 -1.98
N ALA A 689 -36.36 48.15 -2.40
CA ALA A 689 -37.21 47.71 -3.50
C ALA A 689 -38.46 46.98 -2.94
N PRO A 690 -39.62 47.05 -3.61
CA PRO A 690 -40.93 46.67 -3.08
C PRO A 690 -41.23 45.15 -3.17
N PRO A 691 -42.24 44.65 -2.41
CA PRO A 691 -42.59 43.24 -2.40
C PRO A 691 -43.42 42.86 -3.63
N ARG A 692 -43.04 41.77 -4.30
CA ARG A 692 -43.89 41.09 -5.29
C ARG A 692 -44.68 39.99 -4.62
N ALA A 693 -46.00 40.10 -4.78
CA ALA A 693 -46.99 39.07 -4.52
C ALA A 693 -46.94 37.96 -5.58
N ASP A 694 -47.65 36.88 -5.27
CA ASP A 694 -48.10 35.79 -6.13
C ASP A 694 -47.15 34.59 -6.32
N SER A 695 -47.35 33.58 -5.47
CA SER A 695 -47.22 32.17 -5.86
C SER A 695 -48.42 31.39 -5.31
N PRO A 696 -49.12 30.60 -6.15
CA PRO A 696 -50.40 29.99 -5.81
C PRO A 696 -50.23 28.73 -4.96
N GLY A 697 -51.15 28.56 -4.01
CA GLY A 697 -51.23 27.39 -3.14
C GLY A 697 -51.57 26.08 -3.87
N PRO A 698 -51.34 24.92 -3.22
CA PRO A 698 -51.58 23.61 -3.80
C PRO A 698 -53.08 23.29 -3.89
N PRO A 699 -53.53 22.53 -4.91
CA PRO A 699 -54.94 22.17 -5.08
C PRO A 699 -55.39 21.10 -4.06
N PRO A 700 -56.71 21.00 -3.78
CA PRO A 700 -57.24 20.08 -2.79
C PRO A 700 -57.36 18.65 -3.33
N LEU A 701 -57.19 17.69 -2.42
CA LEU A 701 -57.33 16.25 -2.64
C LEU A 701 -58.78 15.88 -2.97
N ILE A 702 -58.97 15.12 -4.05
CA ILE A 702 -60.22 14.44 -4.41
C ILE A 702 -60.23 13.06 -3.70
N PRO A 703 -61.34 12.62 -3.08
CA PRO A 703 -61.44 11.29 -2.48
C PRO A 703 -61.79 10.25 -3.55
N VAL A 704 -60.95 9.22 -3.71
CA VAL A 704 -61.27 8.05 -4.53
C VAL A 704 -61.97 7.00 -3.67
N ALA A 705 -63.26 6.81 -3.95
CA ALA A 705 -64.02 5.66 -3.52
C ALA A 705 -63.79 4.48 -4.48
N SER A 706 -63.67 3.29 -3.88
CA SER A 706 -63.98 1.93 -4.36
C SER A 706 -64.22 1.67 -5.84
N LEU A 707 -63.55 0.63 -6.38
CA LEU A 707 -64.22 -0.50 -7.04
C LEU A 707 -63.24 -1.63 -7.37
N SER A 708 -63.50 -2.80 -6.79
CA SER A 708 -62.90 -4.09 -7.13
C SER A 708 -63.61 -4.69 -8.34
N ALA A 709 -62.86 -5.23 -9.30
CA ALA A 709 -63.35 -6.21 -10.27
C ALA A 709 -62.20 -7.15 -10.70
N PRO A 710 -62.45 -8.47 -10.85
CA PRO A 710 -61.43 -9.47 -11.14
C PRO A 710 -61.18 -9.63 -12.65
N GLN A 711 -59.92 -9.86 -13.02
CA GLN A 711 -59.45 -10.10 -14.40
C GLN A 711 -59.49 -11.61 -14.74
N PRO A 712 -59.87 -12.02 -15.96
CA PRO A 712 -59.92 -13.43 -16.37
C PRO A 712 -58.55 -13.98 -16.84
N PRO A 713 -58.37 -15.32 -16.94
CA PRO A 713 -57.07 -15.94 -17.17
C PRO A 713 -56.62 -15.89 -18.64
N ALA A 714 -55.29 -15.85 -18.81
CA ALA A 714 -54.60 -15.79 -20.10
C ALA A 714 -54.59 -17.15 -20.86
N PRO A 715 -54.57 -17.14 -22.21
CA PRO A 715 -54.41 -18.35 -23.03
C PRO A 715 -52.93 -18.74 -23.23
N PRO A 716 -52.64 -20.00 -23.63
CA PRO A 716 -51.28 -20.55 -23.72
C PRO A 716 -50.51 -20.07 -24.97
N PRO A 717 -49.16 -20.11 -24.95
CA PRO A 717 -48.35 -19.58 -26.03
C PRO A 717 -48.30 -20.53 -27.23
N GLN A 718 -48.56 -19.99 -28.42
CA GLN A 718 -48.32 -20.64 -29.71
C GLN A 718 -46.83 -20.55 -30.09
N GLN A 719 -46.32 -21.68 -30.58
CA GLN A 719 -45.01 -21.84 -31.21
C GLN A 719 -44.86 -20.87 -32.39
N SER A 720 -43.77 -20.11 -32.41
CA SER A 720 -43.38 -19.25 -33.52
C SER A 720 -42.08 -19.76 -34.14
N THR A 721 -42.22 -20.10 -35.41
CA THR A 721 -41.22 -20.54 -36.38
C THR A 721 -40.09 -19.54 -36.60
N SER A 722 -38.90 -20.09 -36.82
CA SER A 722 -37.64 -19.46 -37.16
C SER A 722 -37.63 -18.77 -38.53
N GLN A 723 -37.14 -17.52 -38.57
CA GLN A 723 -36.49 -16.94 -39.74
C GLN A 723 -35.26 -16.10 -39.31
N PRO A 724 -34.16 -16.11 -40.08
CA PRO A 724 -32.92 -15.41 -39.73
C PRO A 724 -32.95 -13.95 -40.21
N PHE A 725 -32.66 -13.02 -39.29
CA PHE A 725 -32.39 -11.62 -39.64
C PHE A 725 -30.91 -11.44 -40.02
N ALA A 726 -30.69 -10.74 -41.13
CA ALA A 726 -29.39 -10.26 -41.57
C ALA A 726 -28.80 -9.20 -40.60
N PRO A 727 -27.47 -9.08 -40.48
CA PRO A 727 -26.85 -8.11 -39.58
C PRO A 727 -27.00 -6.67 -40.09
N PRO A 728 -27.17 -5.67 -39.21
CA PRO A 728 -27.21 -4.27 -39.59
C PRO A 728 -25.81 -3.73 -39.94
N PRO A 729 -25.71 -2.66 -40.75
CA PRO A 729 -24.44 -2.04 -41.10
C PRO A 729 -23.81 -1.30 -39.89
N PRO A 730 -22.48 -1.16 -39.87
CA PRO A 730 -21.78 -0.54 -38.74
C PRO A 730 -22.11 0.95 -38.63
N GLN A 731 -22.62 1.36 -37.47
CA GLN A 731 -22.76 2.76 -37.12
C GLN A 731 -21.37 3.35 -36.87
N GLN A 732 -21.04 4.39 -37.62
CA GLN A 732 -19.87 5.23 -37.39
C GLN A 732 -20.11 6.06 -36.12
N PHE A 733 -19.28 5.85 -35.10
CA PHE A 733 -19.17 6.76 -33.97
C PHE A 733 -18.37 8.01 -34.40
N THR A 734 -19.07 9.11 -34.66
CA THR A 734 -18.48 10.45 -34.67
C THR A 734 -18.21 10.89 -33.22
N LEU A 735 -16.94 10.91 -32.83
CA LEU A 735 -16.45 11.55 -31.61
C LEU A 735 -16.71 13.07 -31.69
N HIS A 736 -17.57 13.59 -30.81
CA HIS A 736 -17.68 15.02 -30.58
C HIS A 736 -16.38 15.52 -29.92
N THR A 737 -15.60 16.28 -30.68
CA THR A 737 -14.45 17.06 -30.21
C THR A 737 -14.92 18.12 -29.22
N PHE A 738 -14.47 18.04 -27.97
CA PHE A 738 -14.58 19.14 -27.01
C PHE A 738 -13.63 20.27 -27.46
N ALA A 739 -14.21 21.43 -27.75
CA ALA A 739 -13.47 22.65 -28.06
C ALA A 739 -12.74 23.16 -26.81
N GLN A 740 -11.42 23.32 -26.91
CA GLN A 740 -10.60 24.03 -25.92
C GLN A 740 -10.99 25.53 -25.87
N PRO A 741 -11.00 26.16 -24.69
CA PRO A 741 -11.05 27.62 -24.59
C PRO A 741 -9.71 28.23 -25.05
N PRO A 742 -9.72 29.45 -25.65
CA PRO A 742 -8.51 30.06 -26.19
C PRO A 742 -7.57 30.53 -25.07
N LEU A 743 -6.27 30.22 -25.23
CA LEU A 743 -5.18 30.78 -24.44
C LEU A 743 -5.11 32.31 -24.58
N PRO A 744 -4.78 33.04 -23.49
CA PRO A 744 -4.55 34.48 -23.56
C PRO A 744 -3.20 34.79 -24.23
N THR A 745 -3.21 35.74 -25.15
CA THR A 745 -2.04 36.34 -25.79
C THR A 745 -1.19 37.13 -24.79
N PRO A 746 0.15 37.06 -24.84
CA PRO A 746 1.01 37.88 -24.01
C PRO A 746 1.12 39.30 -24.59
N GLY A 747 0.69 40.29 -23.83
CA GLY A 747 0.96 41.71 -24.10
C GLY A 747 2.41 42.09 -23.76
N PRO A 748 2.95 43.17 -24.35
CA PRO A 748 4.37 43.52 -24.24
C PRO A 748 4.66 44.16 -22.87
N LEU A 749 5.58 43.57 -22.12
CA LEU A 749 6.12 44.17 -20.90
C LEU A 749 7.22 45.17 -21.24
N ALA A 750 7.00 46.39 -20.77
CA ALA A 750 7.97 47.47 -20.75
C ALA A 750 9.20 47.08 -19.91
N THR A 751 10.36 47.32 -20.50
CA THR A 751 11.65 47.43 -19.82
C THR A 751 11.67 48.67 -18.95
N ASP A 752 12.00 48.54 -17.66
CA ASP A 752 12.92 49.48 -16.99
C ASP A 752 13.43 48.94 -15.63
N ILE A 753 14.76 48.80 -15.59
CA ILE A 753 15.68 49.27 -14.53
C ILE A 753 15.46 48.74 -13.11
N PHE A 754 16.29 47.77 -12.69
CA PHE A 754 17.21 47.93 -11.54
C PHE A 754 18.36 46.92 -11.66
N ALA A 755 19.57 47.44 -11.85
CA ALA A 755 20.81 46.68 -11.89
C ALA A 755 21.33 46.42 -10.47
N ASN A 756 21.75 45.19 -10.19
CA ASN A 756 22.71 44.90 -9.13
C ASN A 756 23.70 43.82 -9.65
N PRO A 757 25.01 44.10 -9.77
CA PRO A 757 25.95 43.22 -10.44
C PRO A 757 26.75 42.42 -9.42
N ASN A 758 26.36 41.17 -9.13
CA ASN A 758 27.32 40.18 -8.59
C ASN A 758 26.77 38.76 -8.58
N VAL A 759 26.76 38.06 -9.73
CA VAL A 759 26.80 36.58 -9.76
C VAL A 759 27.52 36.15 -11.04
N GLY A 760 28.44 35.20 -10.86
CA GLY A 760 29.24 34.59 -11.91
C GLY A 760 28.45 33.81 -12.96
N ALA A 761 29.18 33.42 -14.00
CA ALA A 761 28.71 32.82 -15.24
C ALA A 761 27.65 31.71 -15.07
N PRO A 762 26.69 31.61 -16.00
CA PRO A 762 25.76 30.49 -16.06
C PRO A 762 26.53 29.20 -16.43
N PRO A 763 26.19 28.04 -15.82
CA PRO A 763 26.73 26.76 -16.24
C PRO A 763 26.19 26.39 -17.64
N PRO A 764 26.97 25.65 -18.46
CA PRO A 764 26.53 25.21 -19.77
C PRO A 764 25.39 24.19 -19.65
N PRO A 765 24.53 24.06 -20.68
CA PRO A 765 23.43 23.10 -20.66
C PRO A 765 23.95 21.65 -20.70
N LEU A 766 23.54 20.87 -19.69
CA LEU A 766 23.79 19.43 -19.48
C LEU A 766 23.33 18.49 -20.61
N VAL A 767 22.73 19.02 -21.68
CA VAL A 767 22.25 18.23 -22.83
C VAL A 767 23.39 17.83 -23.77
N ALA A 768 24.54 18.50 -23.72
CA ALA A 768 25.68 18.21 -24.60
C ALA A 768 26.59 17.05 -24.12
N GLU A 769 26.49 16.62 -22.85
CA GLU A 769 27.44 15.66 -22.25
C GLU A 769 26.98 14.20 -22.40
N ILE A 770 25.67 13.96 -22.52
CA ILE A 770 25.09 12.61 -22.73
C ILE A 770 25.32 12.11 -24.17
N ASP A 771 25.27 13.00 -25.17
CA ASP A 771 25.61 12.66 -26.55
C ASP A 771 27.12 12.43 -26.75
N ALA A 772 27.98 13.05 -25.92
CA ALA A 772 29.43 12.86 -25.97
C ALA A 772 29.89 11.52 -25.36
N ILE A 773 29.19 11.02 -24.33
CA ILE A 773 29.48 9.72 -23.70
C ILE A 773 28.99 8.55 -24.57
N LEU A 774 27.90 8.73 -25.33
CA LEU A 774 27.42 7.73 -26.30
C LEU A 774 28.21 7.72 -27.63
N ALA A 775 29.04 8.74 -27.89
CA ALA A 775 29.86 8.86 -29.11
C ALA A 775 31.32 8.39 -28.97
N ALA A 776 31.78 8.03 -27.77
CA ALA A 776 33.14 7.56 -27.55
C ALA A 776 33.31 6.08 -27.95
N ALA A 777 33.74 5.84 -29.20
CA ALA A 777 34.13 4.51 -29.68
C ALA A 777 35.45 4.05 -29.01
N PRO A 778 35.60 2.77 -28.64
CA PRO A 778 36.87 2.22 -28.16
C PRO A 778 37.91 2.17 -29.31
N PRO A 779 39.22 2.21 -28.98
CA PRO A 779 40.28 2.22 -29.99
C PRO A 779 40.27 0.94 -30.84
N ALA A 780 40.43 1.13 -32.15
CA ALA A 780 40.44 0.06 -33.14
C ALA A 780 41.58 -0.95 -32.89
N PRO A 781 41.34 -2.27 -33.01
CA PRO A 781 42.40 -3.26 -33.06
C PRO A 781 43.12 -3.20 -34.43
N PRO A 782 44.39 -3.65 -34.50
CA PRO A 782 45.22 -3.51 -35.68
C PRO A 782 44.65 -4.26 -36.89
N GLU A 783 44.73 -3.60 -38.04
CA GLU A 783 44.19 -4.01 -39.33
C GLU A 783 44.67 -5.41 -39.75
N GLY A 784 43.72 -6.28 -40.13
CA GLY A 784 44.12 -7.57 -40.67
C GLY A 784 43.07 -8.64 -40.95
N HIS A 785 41.75 -8.37 -41.04
CA HIS A 785 40.81 -9.42 -41.47
C HIS A 785 39.63 -8.91 -42.33
N THR A 786 39.39 -9.58 -43.45
CA THR A 786 38.34 -9.32 -44.44
C THR A 786 36.94 -9.74 -43.94
N PRO A 787 35.84 -9.18 -44.50
CA PRO A 787 34.46 -9.37 -44.01
C PRO A 787 33.84 -10.76 -44.23
N LEU A 788 34.66 -11.81 -44.39
CA LEU A 788 34.24 -13.21 -44.49
C LEU A 788 34.45 -14.03 -43.21
N SER A 789 35.17 -13.51 -42.20
CA SER A 789 35.44 -14.24 -40.95
C SER A 789 34.30 -14.19 -39.91
N LEU A 790 33.43 -13.19 -39.95
CA LEU A 790 32.31 -13.05 -38.99
C LEU A 790 31.18 -14.07 -39.20
N LEU A 791 31.11 -14.68 -40.38
CA LEU A 791 30.11 -15.70 -40.73
C LEU A 791 30.53 -17.13 -40.32
N ASN A 792 31.82 -17.33 -39.97
CA ASN A 792 32.32 -18.59 -39.43
C ASN A 792 32.25 -18.64 -37.90
N LEU A 793 32.23 -17.50 -37.21
CA LEU A 793 32.04 -17.45 -35.76
C LEU A 793 30.58 -17.72 -35.34
N LEU A 794 29.61 -17.42 -36.21
CA LEU A 794 28.18 -17.71 -36.05
C LEU A 794 27.78 -19.13 -36.51
N MET A 795 28.72 -19.89 -37.07
CA MET A 795 28.52 -21.29 -37.45
C MET A 795 29.60 -22.15 -36.78
N GLY A 796 29.37 -22.49 -35.51
CA GLY A 796 30.27 -23.28 -34.66
C GLY A 796 30.96 -24.43 -35.39
N GLY A 797 32.30 -24.39 -35.34
CA GLY A 797 33.20 -25.44 -35.80
C GLY A 797 33.09 -26.68 -34.92
N GLY A 798 33.11 -27.83 -35.58
CA GLY A 798 33.00 -29.15 -34.97
C GLY A 798 34.30 -29.62 -34.30
N VAL A 799 34.11 -30.48 -33.30
CA VAL A 799 35.11 -31.40 -32.76
C VAL A 799 35.09 -32.68 -33.60
N GLY A 800 36.26 -33.30 -33.79
CA GLY A 800 36.59 -34.27 -34.82
C GLY A 800 35.97 -35.68 -34.73
N PRO A 801 36.38 -36.59 -35.65
CA PRO A 801 35.72 -37.86 -35.90
C PRO A 801 36.18 -38.98 -34.94
N PRO A 802 35.34 -39.99 -34.64
CA PRO A 802 35.77 -41.23 -34.00
C PRO A 802 36.30 -42.23 -35.05
N PRO A 803 37.13 -43.21 -34.65
CA PRO A 803 37.71 -44.19 -35.55
C PRO A 803 36.74 -45.34 -35.87
N GLU A 804 36.87 -45.86 -37.10
CA GLU A 804 36.27 -47.10 -37.57
C GLU A 804 36.90 -48.32 -36.89
N PHE A 805 36.10 -49.32 -36.53
CA PHE A 805 36.49 -50.74 -36.60
C PHE A 805 35.28 -51.68 -36.63
N GLY A 806 35.31 -52.63 -37.57
CA GLY A 806 35.08 -54.05 -37.24
C GLY A 806 33.69 -54.65 -37.46
N GLN A 807 33.57 -55.38 -38.57
CA GLN A 807 32.52 -56.38 -38.84
C GLN A 807 32.56 -57.57 -37.85
N GLY A 808 31.42 -58.24 -37.69
CA GLY A 808 31.38 -59.69 -37.40
C GLY A 808 30.17 -60.15 -36.59
N GLU A 809 29.27 -60.91 -37.24
CA GLU A 809 28.55 -62.12 -36.77
C GLU A 809 27.82 -62.12 -35.40
N GLN A 810 26.71 -62.80 -35.11
CA GLN A 810 25.91 -63.85 -35.74
C GLN A 810 24.56 -63.90 -34.98
N ALA A 811 23.58 -64.59 -35.55
CA ALA A 811 22.18 -64.59 -35.15
C ALA A 811 21.80 -65.49 -33.94
N GLY A 812 20.79 -65.03 -33.19
CA GLY A 812 19.69 -65.81 -32.60
C GLY A 812 19.82 -66.27 -31.13
N PRO A 813 18.73 -66.76 -30.49
CA PRO A 813 17.32 -66.62 -30.81
C PRO A 813 16.43 -66.13 -29.64
N ALA A 814 15.18 -65.87 -29.98
CA ALA A 814 14.07 -65.57 -29.08
C ALA A 814 13.77 -66.70 -28.07
N TYR A 815 13.45 -66.32 -26.84
CA TYR A 815 12.64 -67.08 -25.90
C TYR A 815 11.60 -66.16 -25.28
N GLY A 816 10.32 -66.55 -25.40
CA GLY A 816 9.23 -65.98 -24.61
C GLY A 816 8.99 -66.79 -23.35
N SER A 817 8.31 -66.17 -22.37
CA SER A 817 7.46 -66.75 -21.32
C SER A 817 7.24 -65.63 -20.29
N SER A 818 6.04 -65.06 -20.15
CA SER A 818 4.86 -65.55 -19.41
C SER A 818 4.96 -65.38 -17.88
N VAL A 819 4.02 -64.58 -17.33
CA VAL A 819 3.27 -64.78 -16.04
C VAL A 819 4.09 -64.45 -14.77
N ASP A 820 3.67 -63.76 -13.69
CA ASP A 820 2.43 -63.46 -12.90
C ASP A 820 2.55 -62.00 -12.35
N ASP A 821 1.51 -61.18 -12.14
CA ASP A 821 0.45 -61.16 -11.11
C ASP A 821 0.91 -60.66 -9.69
N VAL A 822 0.18 -59.65 -9.16
CA VAL A 822 0.04 -59.20 -7.74
C VAL A 822 1.24 -58.43 -7.12
N ASP A 823 1.14 -57.26 -6.48
CA ASP A 823 0.11 -56.52 -5.73
C ASP A 823 0.05 -55.02 -6.14
#